data_AF-A0A944L5E3-F1
#
_entry.id   AF-A0A944L5E3-F1
#
_cell.length_a   1.000
_cell.length_b   1.000
_cell.length_c   1.000
_cell.angle_alpha   90.00
_cell.angle_beta   90.00
_cell.angle_gamma   90.00
#
_symmetry.space_group_name_H-M   'P 1'
#
loop_
_entity.id
_entity.type
_entity.pdbx_description
1 polymer ?
#
loop_
_entity_poly.entity_id
_entity_poly.type
_entity_poly.pdbx_seq_one_letter_code
_entity_poly.pdbx_strand_id
1 'polypeptide(L)'
;MTPAPSGHTAQPATQTPNTAPPTQQQGQDNNTKPTTPTPASETRNTTPPGGVTDPTRAEQDALDNSVPRDENGDPTRPPDPTDGPWVQNINGDGPDAPGRNNNCVDVALSTVDTYAGNPTAAASRTPDLDADGNPSDRGEKGGRDRIENTLGARFSDMGNGRDAFNRLENTLRDSGHGSQAVIITQDANGRAHAWNAVNHNGKITYIDAQTGRTSPSPLHSGNNGVFAIPLDSNRQPVAPERRADDSTRPQQEPSATPTDAERRAPDQPAGSEPDETKDDWDDEGDNTGETTGQDPERLGSTPFEERQDAEHQHYGVIGDQAQRDFRVHRDLRQIDLDPVYNVLGDFANNDNAGMRDLLEGSRKGTTWRRDDLVDRIPGFADLSRGQQAAAVGVLARLSNDFHMNQGVGASPHAREGDRSAYEWRDDAEREAHRKRDALRQTNFSGNDNEKYNDSRAAVAHANGKPFSEVDGSNSASASPAQRTRHHLDEMYGESVADSVVAATNDMKPNFSGRNFAVMEVYDPETKQTHYVADSSYSHAGPRPDHSEPHLGGWIERLNEDRAAEGREPFAPVHLYTEREPCGHPSESKGHADCGGYIRAYLPEDMGVTYATAYRKGEQVEPFSDPREGVNNVAQATEADFQDHLNKVSDILKAYHLPTPKPPA
;
A
#
# COMPACT_ATOMS: atom_id res chain seq x y z
N MET A 1 -83.74 -13.38 8.99
CA MET A 1 -84.90 -12.54 8.64
C MET A 1 -84.42 -11.36 7.81
N THR A 2 -84.80 -11.29 6.54
CA THR A 2 -84.90 -10.05 5.73
C THR A 2 -86.29 -9.42 5.95
N PRO A 3 -86.66 -8.20 5.46
CA PRO A 3 -85.95 -7.16 4.66
C PRO A 3 -85.77 -5.81 5.44
N ALA A 4 -84.98 -4.79 5.03
CA ALA A 4 -85.16 -3.74 3.99
C ALA A 4 -86.40 -2.80 4.18
N PRO A 5 -86.53 -1.61 3.53
CA PRO A 5 -85.56 -0.66 2.92
C PRO A 5 -85.90 0.86 3.16
N SER A 6 -85.28 1.76 2.36
CA SER A 6 -85.82 3.04 1.81
C SER A 6 -85.45 4.39 2.43
N GLY A 7 -85.00 5.33 1.57
CA GLY A 7 -84.85 6.77 1.90
C GLY A 7 -83.94 7.56 0.95
N HIS A 8 -84.38 7.83 -0.29
CA HIS A 8 -83.65 8.70 -1.24
C HIS A 8 -83.92 10.20 -1.01
N THR A 9 -82.88 11.05 -1.15
CA THR A 9 -82.94 12.37 -1.84
C THR A 9 -81.52 12.85 -2.19
N ALA A 10 -81.39 13.80 -3.12
CA ALA A 10 -80.11 14.14 -3.76
C ALA A 10 -79.84 15.66 -3.87
N GLN A 11 -78.53 16.00 -3.81
CA GLN A 11 -77.86 17.18 -4.41
C GLN A 11 -78.22 18.60 -3.88
N PRO A 12 -77.42 19.67 -4.19
CA PRO A 12 -76.13 19.75 -4.94
C PRO A 12 -74.97 20.55 -4.26
N ALA A 13 -73.75 20.46 -4.84
CA ALA A 13 -72.66 21.49 -4.87
C ALA A 13 -71.98 21.95 -3.54
N THR A 14 -70.70 22.36 -3.45
CA THR A 14 -69.63 22.64 -4.45
C THR A 14 -68.22 22.52 -3.82
N GLN A 15 -67.23 22.03 -4.59
CA GLN A 15 -65.78 22.33 -4.59
C GLN A 15 -64.93 22.45 -3.29
N THR A 16 -64.06 21.44 -3.07
CA THR A 16 -62.64 21.49 -2.58
C THR A 16 -62.29 22.08 -1.19
N PRO A 17 -61.14 21.70 -0.56
CA PRO A 17 -60.03 20.84 -1.01
C PRO A 17 -59.78 19.58 -0.14
N ASN A 18 -58.74 18.81 -0.50
CA ASN A 18 -58.46 17.45 -0.04
C ASN A 18 -58.21 17.29 1.47
N THR A 19 -58.67 16.14 1.98
CA THR A 19 -58.48 15.61 3.33
C THR A 19 -57.42 14.49 3.31
N ALA A 20 -56.64 14.38 4.37
CA ALA A 20 -56.05 13.12 4.87
C ALA A 20 -56.60 12.88 6.29
N PRO A 21 -56.51 11.69 6.94
CA PRO A 21 -55.84 10.43 6.61
C PRO A 21 -56.92 9.30 6.36
N PRO A 22 -56.75 7.96 6.57
CA PRO A 22 -55.63 7.18 7.11
C PRO A 22 -55.27 5.84 6.39
N THR A 23 -54.55 5.00 7.13
CA THR A 23 -53.92 3.70 6.86
C THR A 23 -54.83 2.51 6.53
N GLN A 24 -54.38 1.65 5.60
CA GLN A 24 -53.86 0.30 5.93
C GLN A 24 -53.11 -0.35 4.75
N GLN A 25 -52.36 -1.43 5.04
CA GLN A 25 -51.33 -2.03 4.18
C GLN A 25 -51.89 -2.86 3.01
N GLN A 26 -51.24 -2.76 1.84
CA GLN A 26 -50.90 -3.91 0.99
C GLN A 26 -49.74 -3.53 0.05
N GLY A 27 -48.89 -4.49 -0.30
CA GLY A 27 -47.57 -4.22 -0.88
C GLY A 27 -47.61 -3.76 -2.34
N GLN A 28 -46.66 -2.89 -2.69
CA GLN A 28 -46.23 -2.64 -4.06
C GLN A 28 -44.71 -2.51 -4.09
N ASP A 29 -44.10 -3.11 -5.10
CA ASP A 29 -42.66 -3.04 -5.36
C ASP A 29 -42.27 -1.60 -5.73
N ASN A 30 -41.33 -1.01 -4.99
CA ASN A 30 -40.70 0.27 -5.35
C ASN A 30 -39.25 0.04 -5.76
N ASN A 31 -39.08 -0.65 -6.88
CA ASN A 31 -37.84 -0.60 -7.65
C ASN A 31 -37.82 0.71 -8.45
N THR A 32 -37.40 1.81 -7.80
CA THR A 32 -37.46 3.15 -8.39
C THR A 32 -36.17 3.94 -8.13
N LYS A 33 -35.16 3.73 -8.98
CA LYS A 33 -34.21 4.78 -9.40
C LYS A 33 -34.71 5.32 -10.76
N PRO A 34 -34.42 6.58 -11.15
CA PRO A 34 -33.13 7.24 -10.97
C PRO A 34 -33.17 8.51 -10.11
N THR A 35 -32.15 8.68 -9.28
CA THR A 35 -31.64 10.01 -8.94
C THR A 35 -31.00 10.58 -10.20
N THR A 36 -31.36 11.80 -10.60
CA THR A 36 -30.69 12.54 -11.69
C THR A 36 -29.17 12.55 -11.42
N PRO A 37 -28.31 12.19 -12.39
CA PRO A 37 -26.86 12.23 -12.20
C PRO A 37 -26.41 13.64 -11.85
N THR A 38 -25.59 13.79 -10.80
CA THR A 38 -25.04 15.08 -10.40
C THR A 38 -24.06 15.59 -11.47
N PRO A 39 -24.21 16.82 -11.98
CA PRO A 39 -23.25 17.43 -12.89
C PRO A 39 -21.88 17.63 -12.23
N ALA A 40 -20.81 17.53 -13.01
CA ALA A 40 -19.45 17.81 -12.56
C ALA A 40 -19.33 19.21 -11.95
N SER A 41 -19.98 20.20 -12.58
CA SER A 41 -19.99 21.61 -12.18
C SER A 41 -20.65 21.86 -10.81
N GLU A 42 -21.68 21.09 -10.42
CA GLU A 42 -22.39 21.26 -9.14
C GLU A 42 -21.52 20.92 -7.93
N THR A 43 -20.51 20.06 -8.12
CA THR A 43 -19.61 19.57 -7.05
C THR A 43 -18.28 20.32 -6.95
N ARG A 44 -18.09 21.40 -7.71
CA ARG A 44 -16.85 22.18 -7.72
C ARG A 44 -16.68 22.98 -6.43
N ASN A 45 -15.56 22.75 -5.74
CA ASN A 45 -15.11 23.66 -4.69
C ASN A 45 -14.27 24.78 -5.33
N THR A 46 -14.78 26.02 -5.35
CA THR A 46 -14.07 27.17 -5.92
C THR A 46 -13.19 27.91 -4.90
N THR A 47 -13.03 27.38 -3.69
CA THR A 47 -12.27 28.01 -2.58
C THR A 47 -10.77 27.73 -2.69
N PRO A 48 -9.89 28.74 -2.85
CA PRO A 48 -8.44 28.55 -2.76
C PRO A 48 -7.95 28.51 -1.29
N PRO A 49 -6.82 27.85 -0.99
CA PRO A 49 -6.08 26.96 -1.88
C PRO A 49 -6.70 25.55 -1.93
N GLY A 50 -6.55 24.87 -3.06
CA GLY A 50 -7.05 23.51 -3.28
C GLY A 50 -8.39 23.43 -4.02
N GLY A 51 -8.89 24.54 -4.57
CA GLY A 51 -10.15 24.62 -5.33
C GLY A 51 -9.98 24.66 -6.86
N VAL A 52 -11.05 24.95 -7.58
CA VAL A 52 -11.05 25.08 -9.05
C VAL A 52 -11.60 26.43 -9.50
N THR A 53 -11.16 26.91 -10.67
CA THR A 53 -11.68 28.10 -11.34
C THR A 53 -12.57 27.66 -12.48
N ASP A 54 -13.86 28.00 -12.44
CA ASP A 54 -14.81 27.61 -13.47
C ASP A 54 -14.34 28.02 -14.89
N PRO A 55 -14.64 27.20 -15.91
CA PRO A 55 -14.29 27.51 -17.29
C PRO A 55 -14.93 28.83 -17.73
N THR A 56 -14.21 29.56 -18.57
CA THR A 56 -14.77 30.72 -19.26
C THR A 56 -15.91 30.30 -20.18
N ARG A 57 -16.79 31.26 -20.48
CA ARG A 57 -17.86 31.06 -21.46
C ARG A 57 -17.31 30.64 -22.83
N ALA A 58 -16.13 31.13 -23.21
CA ALA A 58 -15.48 30.79 -24.47
C ALA A 58 -14.99 29.33 -24.52
N GLU A 59 -14.39 28.81 -23.45
CA GLU A 59 -14.01 27.39 -23.36
C GLU A 59 -15.25 26.47 -23.41
N GLN A 60 -16.32 26.86 -22.70
CA GLN A 60 -17.58 26.11 -22.72
C GLN A 60 -18.26 26.11 -24.10
N ASP A 61 -18.29 27.26 -24.79
CA ASP A 61 -18.79 27.34 -26.16
C ASP A 61 -17.87 26.60 -27.15
N ALA A 62 -16.54 26.61 -26.96
CA ALA A 62 -15.59 25.88 -27.80
C ALA A 62 -15.76 24.36 -27.70
N LEU A 63 -16.03 23.84 -26.50
CA LEU A 63 -16.40 22.44 -26.32
C LEU A 63 -17.76 22.13 -26.96
N ASP A 64 -18.81 22.90 -26.65
CA ASP A 64 -20.17 22.67 -27.17
C ASP A 64 -20.25 22.72 -28.70
N ASN A 65 -19.45 23.57 -29.36
CA ASN A 65 -19.34 23.61 -30.82
C ASN A 65 -18.51 22.46 -31.43
N SER A 66 -17.77 21.70 -30.61
CA SER A 66 -16.90 20.60 -31.07
C SER A 66 -17.46 19.20 -30.86
N VAL A 67 -18.48 19.05 -30.02
CA VAL A 67 -19.20 17.78 -29.83
C VAL A 67 -20.08 17.50 -31.05
N PRO A 68 -20.01 16.31 -31.68
CA PRO A 68 -20.86 15.96 -32.82
C PRO A 68 -22.35 16.08 -32.49
N ARG A 69 -23.15 16.53 -33.45
CA ARG A 69 -24.59 16.77 -33.28
C ARG A 69 -25.42 15.85 -34.18
N ASP A 70 -26.60 15.51 -33.72
CA ASP A 70 -27.57 14.69 -34.46
C ASP A 70 -28.34 15.51 -35.52
N GLU A 71 -29.32 14.88 -36.18
CA GLU A 71 -30.16 15.53 -37.18
C GLU A 71 -31.07 16.65 -36.64
N ASN A 72 -31.29 16.71 -35.32
CA ASN A 72 -32.05 17.75 -34.63
C ASN A 72 -31.16 18.93 -34.20
N GLY A 73 -29.83 18.75 -34.24
CA GLY A 73 -28.84 19.72 -33.76
C GLY A 73 -28.47 19.55 -32.29
N ASP A 74 -28.95 18.48 -31.63
CA ASP A 74 -28.62 18.18 -30.25
C ASP A 74 -27.27 17.44 -30.16
N PRO A 75 -26.47 17.61 -29.09
CA PRO A 75 -25.24 16.85 -28.89
C PRO A 75 -25.51 15.34 -28.89
N THR A 76 -24.73 14.60 -29.69
CA THR A 76 -24.83 13.13 -29.76
C THR A 76 -24.59 12.48 -28.40
N ARG A 77 -25.37 11.43 -28.11
CA ARG A 77 -25.37 10.76 -26.80
C ARG A 77 -25.23 9.24 -26.94
N PRO A 78 -24.04 8.67 -26.72
CA PRO A 78 -22.75 9.35 -26.52
C PRO A 78 -22.12 9.83 -27.86
N PRO A 79 -21.20 10.81 -27.84
CA PRO A 79 -20.37 11.13 -28.99
C PRO A 79 -19.34 10.04 -29.29
N ASP A 80 -18.85 9.95 -30.54
CA ASP A 80 -17.71 9.10 -30.88
C ASP A 80 -16.40 9.80 -30.46
N PRO A 81 -15.51 9.18 -29.66
CA PRO A 81 -14.21 9.74 -29.30
C PRO A 81 -13.24 9.98 -30.48
N THR A 82 -13.61 9.56 -31.69
CA THR A 82 -12.87 9.79 -32.93
C THR A 82 -13.51 10.80 -33.87
N ASP A 83 -14.71 11.30 -33.55
CA ASP A 83 -15.42 12.31 -34.33
C ASP A 83 -15.30 13.70 -33.68
N GLY A 84 -14.44 14.55 -34.26
CA GLY A 84 -14.19 15.91 -33.80
C GLY A 84 -13.20 16.05 -32.62
N PRO A 85 -12.77 17.29 -32.30
CA PRO A 85 -11.75 17.58 -31.30
C PRO A 85 -12.30 17.72 -29.86
N TRP A 86 -13.51 17.21 -29.57
CA TRP A 86 -14.18 17.46 -28.30
C TRP A 86 -13.39 16.94 -27.10
N VAL A 87 -12.64 15.85 -27.25
CA VAL A 87 -11.77 15.30 -26.19
C VAL A 87 -10.67 16.29 -25.80
N GLN A 88 -10.09 17.00 -26.77
CA GLN A 88 -9.07 18.02 -26.53
C GLN A 88 -9.70 19.27 -25.91
N ASN A 89 -10.88 19.67 -26.38
CA ASN A 89 -11.56 20.89 -25.92
C ASN A 89 -12.15 20.79 -24.51
N ILE A 90 -12.28 19.58 -23.92
CA ILE A 90 -12.73 19.42 -22.52
C ILE A 90 -11.82 20.20 -21.55
N ASN A 91 -10.51 20.23 -21.79
CA ASN A 91 -9.56 20.92 -20.91
C ASN A 91 -9.32 22.40 -21.29
N GLY A 92 -10.24 23.02 -22.04
CA GLY A 92 -10.13 24.42 -22.45
C GLY A 92 -8.89 24.68 -23.29
N ASP A 93 -8.05 25.63 -22.87
CA ASP A 93 -6.78 25.98 -23.53
C ASP A 93 -5.69 24.87 -23.45
N GLY A 94 -5.98 23.73 -22.80
CA GLY A 94 -5.08 22.57 -22.74
C GLY A 94 -4.10 22.60 -21.57
N PRO A 95 -3.29 21.53 -21.38
CA PRO A 95 -2.54 21.28 -20.15
C PRO A 95 -1.45 22.31 -19.84
N ASP A 96 -0.94 23.02 -20.83
CA ASP A 96 0.12 24.03 -20.66
C ASP A 96 -0.39 25.35 -20.06
N ALA A 97 -1.71 25.57 -20.02
CA ALA A 97 -2.31 26.75 -19.40
C ALA A 97 -2.38 26.61 -17.86
N PRO A 98 -2.34 27.74 -17.10
CA PRO A 98 -2.29 27.70 -15.65
C PRO A 98 -3.42 26.88 -15.00
N GLY A 99 -3.04 25.91 -14.15
CA GLY A 99 -3.96 25.02 -13.45
C GLY A 99 -4.60 23.92 -14.32
N ARG A 100 -4.17 23.75 -15.58
CA ARG A 100 -4.70 22.74 -16.52
C ARG A 100 -3.87 21.45 -16.56
N ASN A 101 -2.66 21.45 -16.00
CA ASN A 101 -1.79 20.28 -15.84
C ASN A 101 -2.10 19.43 -14.59
N ASN A 102 -2.93 19.92 -13.67
CA ASN A 102 -3.21 19.30 -12.36
C ASN A 102 -4.71 19.23 -11.98
N ASN A 103 -5.61 19.53 -12.91
CA ASN A 103 -7.07 19.45 -12.75
C ASN A 103 -7.70 18.09 -13.15
N CYS A 104 -6.95 16.99 -13.14
CA CYS A 104 -7.38 15.70 -13.71
C CYS A 104 -8.72 15.17 -13.15
N VAL A 105 -9.05 15.53 -11.91
CA VAL A 105 -10.33 15.23 -11.24
C VAL A 105 -11.52 15.89 -11.95
N ASP A 106 -11.48 17.20 -12.16
CA ASP A 106 -12.56 17.93 -12.84
C ASP A 106 -12.65 17.56 -14.32
N VAL A 107 -11.52 17.29 -14.96
CA VAL A 107 -11.44 16.77 -16.33
C VAL A 107 -12.12 15.40 -16.45
N ALA A 108 -11.87 14.48 -15.52
CA ALA A 108 -12.45 13.14 -15.57
C ALA A 108 -13.98 13.17 -15.38
N LEU A 109 -14.48 14.05 -14.51
CA LEU A 109 -15.93 14.28 -14.32
C LEU A 109 -16.57 15.02 -15.49
N SER A 110 -15.91 16.04 -16.02
CA SER A 110 -16.35 16.79 -17.22
C SER A 110 -16.40 15.90 -18.47
N THR A 111 -15.50 14.91 -18.57
CA THR A 111 -15.55 13.86 -19.60
C THR A 111 -16.77 12.96 -19.42
N VAL A 112 -17.16 12.62 -18.18
CA VAL A 112 -18.37 11.81 -17.89
C VAL A 112 -19.65 12.55 -18.30
N ASP A 113 -19.74 13.84 -17.99
CA ASP A 113 -20.87 14.70 -18.38
C ASP A 113 -20.97 14.81 -19.90
N THR A 114 -19.84 15.13 -20.56
CA THR A 114 -19.75 15.31 -22.02
C THR A 114 -20.08 14.03 -22.78
N TYR A 115 -19.52 12.89 -22.37
CA TYR A 115 -19.82 11.61 -22.99
C TYR A 115 -21.28 11.17 -22.77
N ALA A 116 -21.93 11.63 -21.69
CA ALA A 116 -23.36 11.44 -21.45
C ALA A 116 -24.27 12.45 -22.19
N GLY A 117 -23.74 13.20 -23.17
CA GLY A 117 -24.49 14.14 -24.01
C GLY A 117 -24.65 15.55 -23.41
N ASN A 118 -23.89 15.90 -22.36
CA ASN A 118 -23.94 17.22 -21.72
C ASN A 118 -22.56 17.89 -21.82
N PRO A 119 -22.24 18.60 -22.92
CA PRO A 119 -20.93 19.21 -23.13
C PRO A 119 -20.55 20.11 -21.95
N THR A 120 -19.53 19.71 -21.20
CA THR A 120 -19.13 20.36 -19.95
C THR A 120 -17.64 20.61 -19.98
N ALA A 121 -17.22 21.88 -20.04
CA ALA A 121 -15.82 22.23 -20.00
C ALA A 121 -15.27 22.04 -18.58
N ALA A 122 -14.06 21.51 -18.47
CA ALA A 122 -13.38 21.35 -17.20
C ALA A 122 -12.99 22.71 -16.63
N ALA A 123 -13.01 22.82 -15.31
CA ALA A 123 -12.40 23.92 -14.57
C ALA A 123 -10.87 23.72 -14.48
N SER A 124 -10.11 24.82 -14.43
CA SER A 124 -8.69 24.74 -14.05
C SER A 124 -8.57 24.67 -12.53
N ARG A 125 -7.42 24.22 -12.00
CA ARG A 125 -7.12 24.40 -10.57
C ARG A 125 -7.02 25.90 -10.25
N THR A 126 -7.37 26.30 -9.04
CA THR A 126 -7.07 27.66 -8.56
C THR A 126 -5.56 27.94 -8.69
N PRO A 127 -5.13 29.20 -8.94
CA PRO A 127 -3.72 29.58 -8.93
C PRO A 127 -3.08 29.50 -7.53
N ASP A 128 -3.02 28.29 -6.99
CA ASP A 128 -2.42 27.95 -5.72
C ASP A 128 -0.91 28.11 -5.88
N LEU A 129 -0.30 29.03 -5.15
CA LEU A 129 1.15 29.14 -5.10
C LEU A 129 1.71 28.18 -4.04
N ASP A 130 2.89 27.62 -4.30
CA ASP A 130 3.68 26.94 -3.29
C ASP A 130 4.29 27.93 -2.28
N ALA A 131 5.13 27.42 -1.36
CA ALA A 131 5.74 28.25 -0.32
C ALA A 131 6.73 29.28 -0.87
N ASP A 132 7.24 29.07 -2.09
CA ASP A 132 8.25 29.88 -2.75
C ASP A 132 7.63 30.86 -3.78
N GLY A 133 6.31 30.78 -3.98
CA GLY A 133 5.55 31.65 -4.88
C GLY A 133 5.36 31.11 -6.30
N ASN A 134 5.72 29.85 -6.58
CA ASN A 134 5.53 29.24 -7.90
C ASN A 134 4.13 28.59 -8.02
N PRO A 135 3.56 28.48 -9.23
CA PRO A 135 2.32 27.73 -9.45
C PRO A 135 2.44 26.27 -9.00
N SER A 136 1.55 25.84 -8.11
CA SER A 136 1.55 24.47 -7.58
C SER A 136 1.07 23.46 -8.62
N ASP A 137 1.77 22.33 -8.71
CA ASP A 137 1.42 21.16 -9.52
C ASP A 137 0.42 20.21 -8.83
N ARG A 138 -0.05 20.55 -7.63
CA ARG A 138 -0.89 19.67 -6.79
C ARG A 138 -2.29 19.48 -7.38
N GLY A 139 -2.72 18.22 -7.41
CA GLY A 139 -4.09 17.82 -7.74
C GLY A 139 -5.13 18.37 -6.77
N GLU A 140 -6.41 18.18 -7.11
CA GLU A 140 -7.55 18.66 -6.31
C GLU A 140 -7.60 18.02 -4.91
N LYS A 141 -7.73 18.85 -3.87
CA LYS A 141 -7.80 18.39 -2.48
C LYS A 141 -9.11 17.63 -2.25
N GLY A 142 -9.03 16.35 -1.87
CA GLY A 142 -10.21 15.49 -1.70
C GLY A 142 -10.80 15.00 -3.03
N GLY A 143 -10.05 15.08 -4.14
CA GLY A 143 -10.57 14.78 -5.47
C GLY A 143 -11.15 13.37 -5.66
N ARG A 144 -10.65 12.36 -4.92
CA ARG A 144 -11.27 11.02 -4.90
C ARG A 144 -12.67 11.06 -4.30
N ASP A 145 -12.84 11.67 -3.12
CA ASP A 145 -14.14 11.79 -2.47
C ASP A 145 -15.11 12.59 -3.32
N ARG A 146 -14.64 13.64 -4.01
CA ARG A 146 -15.47 14.37 -4.98
C ARG A 146 -15.97 13.44 -6.07
N ILE A 147 -15.11 12.66 -6.74
CA ILE A 147 -15.56 11.74 -7.79
C ILE A 147 -16.56 10.72 -7.25
N GLU A 148 -16.26 10.10 -6.10
CA GLU A 148 -17.14 9.09 -5.49
C GLU A 148 -18.52 9.68 -5.12
N ASN A 149 -18.55 10.93 -4.63
CA ASN A 149 -19.79 11.65 -4.31
C ASN A 149 -20.56 12.11 -5.57
N THR A 150 -19.89 12.65 -6.60
CA THR A 150 -20.52 13.08 -7.86
C THR A 150 -21.15 11.90 -8.61
N LEU A 151 -20.50 10.74 -8.58
CA LEU A 151 -20.98 9.53 -9.27
C LEU A 151 -21.89 8.65 -8.41
N GLY A 152 -21.95 8.89 -7.10
CA GLY A 152 -22.78 8.13 -6.17
C GLY A 152 -22.31 6.68 -5.94
N ALA A 153 -21.00 6.42 -6.06
CA ALA A 153 -20.39 5.11 -5.81
C ALA A 153 -18.91 5.24 -5.41
N ARG A 154 -18.42 4.28 -4.62
CA ARG A 154 -16.99 4.15 -4.32
C ARG A 154 -16.24 3.51 -5.50
N PHE A 155 -14.99 3.88 -5.71
CA PHE A 155 -14.13 3.17 -6.66
C PHE A 155 -13.95 1.71 -6.24
N SER A 156 -14.20 0.79 -7.17
CA SER A 156 -13.85 -0.63 -7.01
C SER A 156 -12.38 -0.86 -7.38
N ASP A 157 -11.71 -1.73 -6.62
CA ASP A 157 -10.36 -2.20 -6.95
C ASP A 157 -10.42 -3.27 -8.07
N MET A 158 -10.13 -2.86 -9.30
CA MET A 158 -10.05 -3.77 -10.43
C MET A 158 -8.81 -4.66 -10.37
N GLY A 159 -7.86 -4.41 -9.46
CA GLY A 159 -6.59 -5.09 -9.31
C GLY A 159 -5.47 -4.43 -10.11
N ASN A 160 -4.44 -5.20 -10.44
CA ASN A 160 -3.25 -4.71 -11.14
C ASN A 160 -3.16 -5.19 -12.60
N GLY A 161 -2.35 -4.48 -13.39
CA GLY A 161 -1.88 -4.91 -14.71
C GLY A 161 -2.99 -5.02 -15.76
N ARG A 162 -2.76 -5.86 -16.78
CA ARG A 162 -3.66 -5.98 -17.93
C ARG A 162 -5.02 -6.58 -17.56
N ASP A 163 -5.08 -7.49 -16.59
CA ASP A 163 -6.33 -8.14 -16.20
C ASP A 163 -7.32 -7.21 -15.50
N ALA A 164 -6.82 -6.21 -14.78
CA ALA A 164 -7.64 -5.16 -14.21
C ALA A 164 -8.31 -4.31 -15.29
N PHE A 165 -7.58 -4.01 -16.37
CA PHE A 165 -8.16 -3.40 -17.56
C PHE A 165 -9.09 -4.35 -18.31
N ASN A 166 -8.79 -5.64 -18.44
CA ASN A 166 -9.66 -6.62 -19.08
C ASN A 166 -11.04 -6.71 -18.36
N ARG A 167 -11.07 -6.80 -17.02
CA ARG A 167 -12.31 -6.77 -16.21
C ARG A 167 -13.12 -5.49 -16.43
N LEU A 168 -12.44 -4.34 -16.46
CA LEU A 168 -13.09 -3.05 -16.73
C LEU A 168 -13.65 -2.99 -18.16
N GLU A 169 -12.86 -3.40 -19.16
CA GLU A 169 -13.29 -3.44 -20.55
C GLU A 169 -14.48 -4.40 -20.76
N ASN A 170 -14.50 -5.57 -20.11
CA ASN A 170 -15.64 -6.49 -20.11
C ASN A 170 -16.88 -5.86 -19.48
N THR A 171 -16.76 -5.32 -18.25
CA THR A 171 -17.84 -4.61 -17.55
C THR A 171 -18.48 -3.55 -18.44
N LEU A 172 -17.66 -2.76 -19.17
CA LEU A 172 -18.15 -1.75 -20.10
C LEU A 172 -18.79 -2.36 -21.35
N ARG A 173 -18.22 -3.43 -21.94
CA ARG A 173 -18.84 -4.13 -23.09
C ARG A 173 -20.22 -4.69 -22.72
N ASP A 174 -20.33 -5.32 -21.56
CA ASP A 174 -21.57 -5.91 -21.04
C ASP A 174 -22.61 -4.85 -20.65
N SER A 175 -22.15 -3.69 -20.15
CA SER A 175 -22.99 -2.51 -19.90
C SER A 175 -23.44 -1.78 -21.17
N GLY A 176 -22.95 -2.21 -22.35
CA GLY A 176 -23.39 -1.74 -23.65
C GLY A 176 -22.89 -0.35 -24.05
N HIS A 177 -23.35 0.11 -25.21
CA HIS A 177 -22.96 1.40 -25.78
C HIS A 177 -23.38 2.58 -24.87
N GLY A 178 -22.46 3.52 -24.67
CA GLY A 178 -22.67 4.67 -23.77
C GLY A 178 -22.23 4.41 -22.34
N SER A 179 -21.93 3.17 -21.97
CA SER A 179 -21.21 2.90 -20.73
C SER A 179 -19.81 3.51 -20.75
N GLN A 180 -19.33 3.86 -19.55
CA GLN A 180 -18.08 4.57 -19.35
C GLN A 180 -17.56 4.37 -17.93
N ALA A 181 -16.31 4.72 -17.68
CA ALA A 181 -15.74 4.69 -16.34
C ALA A 181 -14.84 5.90 -16.07
N VAL A 182 -14.81 6.33 -14.81
CA VAL A 182 -13.65 7.06 -14.27
C VAL A 182 -12.67 6.04 -13.72
N ILE A 183 -11.40 6.19 -14.09
CA ILE A 183 -10.28 5.37 -13.67
C ILE A 183 -9.34 6.25 -12.84
N ILE A 184 -8.90 5.74 -11.70
CA ILE A 184 -7.70 6.22 -11.01
C ILE A 184 -6.63 5.13 -11.13
N THR A 185 -5.51 5.49 -11.76
CA THR A 185 -4.26 4.72 -11.70
C THR A 185 -3.24 5.50 -10.89
N GLN A 186 -2.36 4.79 -10.17
CA GLN A 186 -1.21 5.40 -9.52
C GLN A 186 0.05 5.16 -10.34
N ASP A 187 0.84 6.20 -10.56
CA ASP A 187 2.21 6.02 -11.06
C ASP A 187 3.10 5.39 -9.96
N ALA A 188 4.36 5.11 -10.27
CA ALA A 188 5.31 4.53 -9.32
C ALA A 188 5.67 5.43 -8.11
N ASN A 189 5.06 6.61 -7.98
CA ASN A 189 5.21 7.55 -6.86
C ASN A 189 3.98 7.59 -5.95
N GLY A 190 2.95 6.78 -6.25
CA GLY A 190 1.63 6.96 -5.66
C GLY A 190 0.91 8.23 -6.15
N ARG A 191 1.42 8.91 -7.20
CA ARG A 191 0.71 10.06 -7.77
C ARG A 191 -0.48 9.52 -8.56
N ALA A 192 -1.66 9.64 -7.95
CA ALA A 192 -2.92 9.29 -8.56
C ALA A 192 -3.22 10.21 -9.75
N HIS A 193 -3.62 9.62 -10.87
CA HIS A 193 -4.13 10.33 -12.04
C HIS A 193 -5.54 9.84 -12.36
N ALA A 194 -6.46 10.79 -12.56
CA ALA A 194 -7.85 10.52 -12.91
C ALA A 194 -8.05 10.69 -14.43
N TRP A 195 -8.65 9.68 -15.06
CA TRP A 195 -8.85 9.58 -16.51
C TRP A 195 -10.03 8.64 -16.81
N ASN A 196 -10.32 8.36 -18.07
CA ASN A 196 -11.56 7.70 -18.46
C ASN A 196 -11.36 6.52 -19.42
N ALA A 197 -12.34 5.62 -19.45
CA ALA A 197 -12.59 4.69 -20.54
C ALA A 197 -14.06 4.75 -20.95
N VAL A 198 -14.35 4.65 -22.24
CA VAL A 198 -15.71 4.79 -22.78
C VAL A 198 -16.02 3.72 -23.82
N ASN A 199 -17.28 3.27 -23.90
CA ASN A 199 -17.74 2.24 -24.84
C ASN A 199 -18.61 2.83 -25.97
N HIS A 200 -17.98 3.14 -27.10
CA HIS A 200 -18.70 3.56 -28.29
C HIS A 200 -18.93 2.34 -29.21
N ASN A 201 -20.18 1.87 -29.33
CA ASN A 201 -20.57 0.73 -30.18
C ASN A 201 -19.73 -0.55 -30.01
N GLY A 202 -19.39 -0.93 -28.77
CA GLY A 202 -18.57 -2.10 -28.43
C GLY A 202 -17.06 -1.86 -28.45
N LYS A 203 -16.61 -0.72 -28.99
CA LYS A 203 -15.21 -0.29 -29.01
C LYS A 203 -14.89 0.50 -27.75
N ILE A 204 -14.07 -0.09 -26.88
CA ILE A 204 -13.51 0.63 -25.74
C ILE A 204 -12.45 1.62 -26.24
N THR A 205 -12.56 2.86 -25.81
CA THR A 205 -11.55 3.91 -26.03
C THR A 205 -11.17 4.50 -24.69
N TYR A 206 -9.88 4.52 -24.39
CA TYR A 206 -9.32 5.23 -23.25
C TYR A 206 -9.14 6.71 -23.61
N ILE A 207 -9.50 7.57 -22.66
CA ILE A 207 -9.48 9.03 -22.81
C ILE A 207 -8.72 9.63 -21.63
N ASP A 208 -7.70 10.41 -21.94
CA ASP A 208 -7.06 11.36 -21.04
C ASP A 208 -7.31 12.75 -21.63
N ALA A 209 -8.45 13.33 -21.28
CA ALA A 209 -8.84 14.65 -21.76
C ALA A 209 -7.96 15.77 -21.16
N GLN A 210 -7.15 15.51 -20.13
CA GLN A 210 -6.25 16.52 -19.56
C GLN A 210 -5.12 16.79 -20.56
N THR A 211 -4.57 15.72 -21.13
CA THR A 211 -3.55 15.75 -22.19
C THR A 211 -4.13 15.73 -23.60
N GLY A 212 -5.45 15.64 -23.74
CA GLY A 212 -6.15 15.52 -25.03
C GLY A 212 -5.89 14.20 -25.77
N ARG A 213 -5.42 13.15 -25.08
CA ARG A 213 -5.02 11.87 -25.67
C ARG A 213 -6.17 10.86 -25.67
N THR A 214 -6.29 10.11 -26.76
CA THR A 214 -7.14 8.92 -26.86
C THR A 214 -6.32 7.70 -27.28
N SER A 215 -6.78 6.49 -26.93
CA SER A 215 -6.10 5.24 -27.31
C SER A 215 -7.05 4.03 -27.22
N PRO A 216 -6.92 3.01 -28.08
CA PRO A 216 -7.61 1.72 -27.92
C PRO A 216 -7.01 0.85 -26.80
N SER A 217 -5.86 1.25 -26.24
CA SER A 217 -5.15 0.58 -25.14
C SER A 217 -4.96 1.55 -23.95
N PRO A 218 -4.80 1.06 -22.71
CA PRO A 218 -4.55 1.88 -21.53
C PRO A 218 -3.46 2.95 -21.75
N LEU A 219 -3.78 4.21 -21.44
CA LEU A 219 -2.87 5.36 -21.57
C LEU A 219 -1.85 5.44 -20.42
N HIS A 220 -2.20 4.88 -19.26
CA HIS A 220 -1.41 4.85 -18.04
C HIS A 220 -1.23 3.43 -17.51
N SER A 221 -0.14 3.19 -16.78
CA SER A 221 0.15 1.88 -16.20
C SER A 221 -0.83 1.51 -15.09
N GLY A 222 -1.35 0.29 -15.12
CA GLY A 222 -2.19 -0.28 -14.07
C GLY A 222 -1.41 -1.09 -13.03
N ASN A 223 -0.08 -1.02 -13.01
CA ASN A 223 0.73 -1.92 -12.17
C ASN A 223 0.66 -1.59 -10.67
N ASN A 224 0.25 -0.36 -10.30
CA ASN A 224 0.11 0.08 -8.91
C ASN A 224 -1.37 0.36 -8.55
N GLY A 225 -2.27 -0.53 -9.00
CA GLY A 225 -3.71 -0.43 -8.82
C GLY A 225 -4.43 0.29 -9.96
N VAL A 226 -5.47 -0.38 -10.48
CA VAL A 226 -6.51 0.22 -11.33
C VAL A 226 -7.78 0.29 -10.49
N PHE A 227 -8.12 1.49 -10.04
CA PHE A 227 -9.37 1.74 -9.34
C PHE A 227 -10.36 2.33 -10.34
N ALA A 228 -11.58 1.81 -10.45
CA ALA A 228 -12.57 2.39 -11.36
C ALA A 228 -13.99 2.43 -10.79
N ILE A 229 -14.76 3.43 -11.24
CA ILE A 229 -16.22 3.48 -11.12
C ILE A 229 -16.77 3.31 -12.53
N PRO A 230 -17.19 2.09 -12.92
CA PRO A 230 -17.91 1.90 -14.17
C PRO A 230 -19.36 2.35 -14.02
N LEU A 231 -19.89 2.92 -15.10
CA LEU A 231 -21.20 3.53 -15.22
C LEU A 231 -21.92 2.97 -16.46
N ASP A 232 -23.24 2.82 -16.38
CA ASP A 232 -24.09 2.56 -17.55
C ASP A 232 -24.24 3.83 -18.43
N SER A 233 -24.97 3.67 -19.54
CA SER A 233 -25.31 4.77 -20.45
C SER A 233 -26.24 5.85 -19.85
N ASN A 234 -26.71 5.68 -18.61
CA ASN A 234 -27.50 6.65 -17.83
C ASN A 234 -26.68 7.26 -16.67
N ARG A 235 -25.36 7.09 -16.68
CA ARG A 235 -24.43 7.48 -15.60
C ARG A 235 -24.77 6.86 -14.24
N GLN A 236 -25.46 5.72 -14.20
CA GLN A 236 -25.67 4.97 -12.98
C GLN A 236 -24.50 4.02 -12.74
N PRO A 237 -23.91 3.99 -11.54
CA PRO A 237 -22.88 3.02 -11.21
C PRO A 237 -23.34 1.58 -11.44
N VAL A 238 -22.51 0.82 -12.16
CA VAL A 238 -22.68 -0.63 -12.32
C VAL A 238 -21.67 -1.33 -11.43
N ALA A 239 -22.07 -2.45 -10.84
CA ALA A 239 -21.11 -3.33 -10.19
C ALA A 239 -20.18 -3.92 -11.26
N PRO A 240 -18.85 -3.81 -11.13
CA PRO A 240 -17.93 -4.45 -12.06
C PRO A 240 -18.08 -5.97 -12.03
N GLU A 241 -17.59 -6.62 -13.09
CA GLU A 241 -17.37 -8.06 -13.12
C GLU A 241 -16.60 -8.49 -11.87
N ARG A 242 -17.29 -9.19 -10.95
CA ARG A 242 -16.72 -9.54 -9.65
C ARG A 242 -15.53 -10.47 -9.83
N ARG A 243 -14.52 -10.33 -8.97
CA ARG A 243 -13.61 -11.46 -8.71
C ARG A 243 -14.47 -12.64 -8.24
N ALA A 244 -14.11 -13.86 -8.61
CA ALA A 244 -14.85 -15.06 -8.21
C ALA A 244 -15.01 -15.18 -6.68
N ASP A 245 -14.12 -14.52 -5.94
CA ASP A 245 -14.00 -14.56 -4.48
C ASP A 245 -14.97 -13.60 -3.74
N ASP A 246 -15.58 -12.61 -4.42
CA ASP A 246 -16.28 -11.48 -3.77
C ASP A 246 -17.79 -11.73 -3.55
N SER A 247 -18.12 -12.76 -2.77
CA SER A 247 -19.52 -13.15 -2.50
C SER A 247 -19.96 -13.11 -1.02
N THR A 248 -19.36 -12.23 -0.19
CA THR A 248 -19.91 -11.92 1.15
C THR A 248 -19.63 -10.51 1.70
N ARG A 249 -20.72 -9.72 1.85
CA ARG A 249 -21.08 -8.79 2.96
C ARG A 249 -21.46 -7.36 2.51
N PRO A 250 -22.48 -6.70 3.13
CA PRO A 250 -23.05 -5.44 2.62
C PRO A 250 -22.40 -4.17 3.16
N GLN A 251 -22.63 -3.09 2.43
CA GLN A 251 -22.10 -1.72 2.60
C GLN A 251 -22.95 -0.89 3.59
N GLN A 252 -22.34 0.02 4.36
CA GLN A 252 -23.05 0.91 5.30
C GLN A 252 -22.51 2.35 5.22
N GLU A 253 -23.38 3.34 5.39
CA GLU A 253 -23.15 4.75 4.99
C GLU A 253 -22.47 5.65 6.06
N PRO A 254 -21.78 6.74 5.65
CA PRO A 254 -21.08 7.66 6.54
C PRO A 254 -21.94 8.86 7.01
N SER A 255 -21.52 9.54 8.07
CA SER A 255 -22.06 10.84 8.51
C SER A 255 -20.93 11.82 8.86
N ALA A 256 -21.14 13.10 8.51
CA ALA A 256 -20.22 14.23 8.72
C ALA A 256 -20.24 14.71 10.20
N THR A 257 -19.32 15.54 10.74
CA THR A 257 -18.91 16.89 10.27
C THR A 257 -17.64 17.36 11.01
N PRO A 258 -16.75 18.20 10.40
CA PRO A 258 -15.54 18.73 11.05
C PRO A 258 -15.69 20.16 11.59
N THR A 259 -14.76 20.60 12.46
CA THR A 259 -14.51 22.04 12.75
C THR A 259 -13.04 22.33 13.05
N ASP A 260 -12.54 23.44 12.50
CA ASP A 260 -11.17 23.95 12.61
C ASP A 260 -10.82 24.63 13.95
N ALA A 261 -9.53 24.76 14.24
CA ALA A 261 -8.95 25.92 14.93
C ALA A 261 -7.45 26.08 14.63
N GLU A 262 -6.94 27.32 14.67
CA GLU A 262 -5.67 27.73 14.06
C GLU A 262 -4.55 28.09 15.05
N ARG A 263 -3.30 27.92 14.60
CA ARG A 263 -2.08 28.76 14.84
C ARG A 263 -1.80 29.27 16.28
N ARG A 264 -0.56 29.01 16.76
CA ARG A 264 0.59 29.96 16.69
C ARG A 264 1.78 29.49 17.55
N ALA A 265 2.99 29.47 16.98
CA ALA A 265 4.26 29.38 17.72
C ALA A 265 4.79 30.79 18.07
N PRO A 266 5.67 30.91 19.09
CA PRO A 266 6.99 31.50 18.80
C PRO A 266 8.20 30.96 19.61
N ASP A 267 9.35 31.04 18.95
CA ASP A 267 10.70 31.41 19.41
C ASP A 267 11.54 30.54 20.39
N GLN A 268 12.68 30.11 19.83
CA GLN A 268 13.98 29.72 20.43
C GLN A 268 14.60 30.83 21.34
N PRO A 269 15.68 30.62 22.16
CA PRO A 269 16.87 29.80 21.82
C PRO A 269 17.77 29.15 22.92
N ALA A 270 18.64 28.25 22.43
CA ALA A 270 20.04 27.92 22.84
C ALA A 270 20.40 27.50 24.29
N GLY A 271 21.18 26.40 24.41
CA GLY A 271 22.03 26.14 25.57
C GLY A 271 22.71 24.77 25.69
N SER A 272 23.94 24.64 25.18
CA SER A 272 25.09 23.83 25.69
C SER A 272 24.96 22.31 26.00
N GLU A 273 25.90 21.56 25.42
CA GLU A 273 26.36 20.20 25.83
C GLU A 273 26.81 20.16 27.30
N PRO A 274 26.97 18.94 27.90
CA PRO A 274 28.35 18.44 27.97
C PRO A 274 28.57 16.91 27.92
N ASP A 275 29.78 16.60 27.44
CA ASP A 275 30.70 15.50 27.80
C ASP A 275 30.48 14.05 27.32
N GLU A 276 31.59 13.51 26.83
CA GLU A 276 31.75 12.16 26.30
C GLU A 276 31.99 11.14 27.43
N THR A 277 31.41 9.95 27.31
CA THR A 277 32.07 8.73 27.78
C THR A 277 32.11 7.74 26.61
N LYS A 278 33.33 7.37 26.22
CA LYS A 278 33.60 6.36 25.20
C LYS A 278 33.61 5.00 25.88
N ASP A 279 32.79 4.08 25.43
CA ASP A 279 33.03 2.65 25.57
C ASP A 279 33.12 2.08 24.15
N ASP A 280 34.30 1.55 23.80
CA ASP A 280 34.64 1.12 22.45
C ASP A 280 33.99 -0.25 22.12
N TRP A 281 33.45 -0.38 20.90
CA TRP A 281 32.89 -1.63 20.39
C TRP A 281 34.00 -2.56 19.88
N ASP A 282 34.70 -3.22 20.80
CA ASP A 282 35.70 -4.23 20.43
C ASP A 282 35.04 -5.55 19.97
N ASP A 283 35.27 -5.84 18.70
CA ASP A 283 35.03 -7.08 18.00
C ASP A 283 35.80 -8.26 18.63
N GLU A 284 35.07 -9.25 19.16
CA GLU A 284 35.51 -10.65 19.15
C GLU A 284 34.35 -11.56 18.70
N GLY A 285 34.15 -11.62 17.38
CA GLY A 285 33.19 -12.51 16.73
C GLY A 285 33.62 -12.98 15.33
N ASP A 286 34.92 -12.98 15.05
CA ASP A 286 35.48 -13.30 13.73
C ASP A 286 35.21 -14.76 13.31
N ASN A 287 34.11 -14.92 12.57
CA ASN A 287 33.81 -16.07 11.74
C ASN A 287 33.82 -15.66 10.25
N THR A 288 34.74 -14.78 9.83
CA THR A 288 34.95 -14.38 8.42
C THR A 288 35.63 -15.48 7.56
N GLY A 289 35.72 -16.70 8.08
CA GLY A 289 36.45 -17.83 7.50
C GLY A 289 35.84 -18.42 6.23
N GLU A 290 36.33 -17.96 5.08
CA GLU A 290 36.45 -18.71 3.80
C GLU A 290 35.17 -19.31 3.16
N THR A 291 33.95 -18.91 3.56
CA THR A 291 32.69 -19.43 2.96
C THR A 291 31.86 -18.40 2.19
N THR A 292 32.33 -17.16 2.04
CA THR A 292 31.59 -16.07 1.38
C THR A 292 31.30 -16.35 -0.10
N GLY A 293 30.02 -16.33 -0.48
CA GLY A 293 29.57 -16.17 -1.87
C GLY A 293 29.88 -17.33 -2.83
N GLN A 294 29.39 -18.54 -2.56
CA GLN A 294 29.38 -19.61 -3.57
C GLN A 294 28.31 -19.44 -4.66
N ASP A 295 27.33 -18.56 -4.46
CA ASP A 295 26.34 -18.20 -5.48
C ASP A 295 26.79 -16.96 -6.29
N PRO A 296 27.22 -17.12 -7.55
CA PRO A 296 27.66 -16.00 -8.38
C PRO A 296 26.51 -15.09 -8.85
N GLU A 297 25.26 -15.42 -8.53
CA GLU A 297 24.08 -14.64 -8.95
C GLU A 297 23.75 -13.47 -8.02
N ARG A 298 24.26 -13.45 -6.78
CA ARG A 298 24.04 -12.35 -5.81
C ARG A 298 25.28 -11.47 -5.67
N LEU A 299 25.25 -10.27 -6.26
CA LEU A 299 26.33 -9.29 -6.09
C LEU A 299 26.14 -8.47 -4.81
N GLY A 300 26.97 -8.71 -3.80
CA GLY A 300 27.14 -7.76 -2.70
C GLY A 300 27.64 -6.40 -3.23
N SER A 301 27.19 -5.28 -2.66
CA SER A 301 27.75 -3.95 -3.02
C SER A 301 29.16 -3.68 -2.46
N THR A 302 29.60 -4.59 -1.60
CA THR A 302 30.88 -4.76 -0.94
C THR A 302 30.88 -6.23 -0.42
N PRO A 303 32.00 -6.86 -0.02
CA PRO A 303 31.95 -8.14 0.69
C PRO A 303 30.92 -8.15 1.82
N PHE A 304 30.25 -9.29 2.03
CA PHE A 304 29.25 -9.39 3.09
C PHE A 304 29.84 -9.09 4.47
N GLU A 305 29.03 -8.48 5.34
CA GLU A 305 29.38 -7.93 6.65
C GLU A 305 30.37 -6.73 6.64
N GLU A 306 30.82 -6.24 5.48
CA GLU A 306 31.63 -5.02 5.38
C GLU A 306 30.77 -3.74 5.48
N ARG A 307 31.29 -2.72 6.18
CA ARG A 307 30.65 -1.40 6.34
C ARG A 307 30.63 -0.66 5.01
N GLN A 308 29.46 -0.11 4.66
CA GLN A 308 29.29 0.61 3.41
C GLN A 308 29.54 2.11 3.52
N ASP A 309 30.51 2.62 2.74
CA ASP A 309 30.63 4.04 2.39
C ASP A 309 29.59 4.53 1.36
N ALA A 310 29.58 5.84 1.11
CA ALA A 310 28.62 6.52 0.23
C ALA A 310 28.85 6.26 -1.28
N GLU A 311 30.00 5.71 -1.64
CA GLU A 311 30.47 5.53 -3.01
C GLU A 311 30.32 4.07 -3.50
N HIS A 312 30.17 3.11 -2.58
CA HIS A 312 29.85 1.71 -2.90
C HIS A 312 28.68 1.61 -3.87
N GLN A 313 28.73 0.59 -4.74
CA GLN A 313 27.83 0.43 -5.88
C GLN A 313 27.14 -0.93 -5.86
N HIS A 314 25.98 -1.05 -6.48
CA HIS A 314 25.32 -2.32 -6.70
C HIS A 314 24.80 -2.37 -8.13
N TYR A 315 25.22 -3.38 -8.91
CA TYR A 315 25.07 -3.41 -10.38
C TYR A 315 25.49 -2.09 -11.08
N GLY A 316 26.53 -1.43 -10.57
CA GLY A 316 27.03 -0.14 -11.07
C GLY A 316 26.24 1.11 -10.65
N VAL A 317 25.26 0.97 -9.75
CA VAL A 317 24.43 2.08 -9.22
C VAL A 317 24.81 2.44 -7.78
N ILE A 318 25.06 3.72 -7.54
CA ILE A 318 25.23 4.28 -6.19
C ILE A 318 23.87 4.56 -5.53
N GLY A 319 23.87 4.75 -4.21
CA GLY A 319 22.68 5.24 -3.51
C GLY A 319 22.24 6.63 -3.99
N ASP A 320 20.97 6.98 -3.76
CA ASP A 320 20.54 8.38 -3.83
C ASP A 320 21.18 9.23 -2.72
N GLN A 321 21.01 10.56 -2.74
CA GLN A 321 21.70 11.42 -1.76
C GLN A 321 21.33 11.05 -0.33
N ALA A 322 20.06 10.74 -0.05
CA ALA A 322 19.63 10.30 1.27
C ALA A 322 20.23 8.94 1.67
N GLN A 323 20.36 7.98 0.74
CA GLN A 323 21.04 6.70 0.96
C GLN A 323 22.56 6.84 1.14
N ARG A 324 23.19 7.86 0.54
CA ARG A 324 24.60 8.21 0.76
C ARG A 324 24.79 8.89 2.11
N ASP A 325 23.98 9.90 2.42
CA ASP A 325 23.98 10.60 3.70
C ASP A 325 23.77 9.63 4.87
N PHE A 326 22.87 8.65 4.71
CA PHE A 326 22.63 7.60 5.70
C PHE A 326 23.91 6.80 5.99
N ARG A 327 24.62 6.34 4.95
CA ARG A 327 25.89 5.59 5.08
C ARG A 327 27.04 6.40 5.69
N VAL A 328 27.08 7.71 5.47
CA VAL A 328 28.06 8.58 6.13
C VAL A 328 27.86 8.60 7.67
N HIS A 329 26.60 8.54 8.14
CA HIS A 329 26.26 8.75 9.56
C HIS A 329 25.90 7.49 10.35
N ARG A 330 25.84 6.30 9.73
CA ARG A 330 25.48 5.03 10.37
C ARG A 330 26.38 3.89 9.91
N ASP A 331 26.44 2.81 10.68
CA ASP A 331 27.05 1.56 10.23
C ASP A 331 26.00 0.74 9.46
N LEU A 332 26.09 0.76 8.13
CA LEU A 332 25.24 -0.02 7.24
C LEU A 332 26.05 -1.14 6.59
N ARG A 333 25.61 -2.39 6.76
CA ARG A 333 26.25 -3.59 6.20
C ARG A 333 25.27 -4.40 5.36
N GLN A 334 25.77 -5.08 4.33
CA GLN A 334 24.98 -6.10 3.62
C GLN A 334 25.38 -7.48 4.15
N ILE A 335 24.41 -8.33 4.50
CA ILE A 335 24.69 -9.65 5.10
C ILE A 335 24.56 -10.77 4.07
N ASP A 336 25.32 -11.84 4.28
CA ASP A 336 25.10 -13.10 3.57
C ASP A 336 23.90 -13.82 4.22
N LEU A 337 22.94 -14.25 3.41
CA LEU A 337 21.78 -15.01 3.87
C LEU A 337 21.96 -16.52 3.73
N ASP A 338 23.00 -17.02 3.04
CA ASP A 338 23.18 -18.46 2.87
C ASP A 338 23.39 -19.20 4.21
N PRO A 339 24.13 -18.67 5.20
CA PRO A 339 24.15 -19.23 6.56
C PRO A 339 22.77 -19.28 7.22
N VAL A 340 21.91 -18.28 6.98
CA VAL A 340 20.54 -18.23 7.52
C VAL A 340 19.65 -19.31 6.89
N TYR A 341 19.72 -19.48 5.57
CA TYR A 341 18.97 -20.54 4.90
C TYR A 341 19.48 -21.93 5.27
N ASN A 342 20.78 -22.10 5.46
CA ASN A 342 21.37 -23.36 5.90
C ASN A 342 20.90 -23.71 7.32
N VAL A 343 21.02 -22.79 8.29
CA VAL A 343 20.55 -23.02 9.68
C VAL A 343 19.06 -23.35 9.73
N LEU A 344 18.19 -22.56 9.07
CA LEU A 344 16.75 -22.80 9.11
C LEU A 344 16.31 -23.99 8.26
N GLY A 345 17.00 -24.26 7.15
CA GLY A 345 16.80 -25.42 6.31
C GLY A 345 17.22 -26.71 6.99
N ASP A 346 18.37 -26.73 7.67
CA ASP A 346 18.81 -27.86 8.49
C ASP A 346 17.92 -28.06 9.70
N PHE A 347 17.42 -26.99 10.33
CA PHE A 347 16.43 -27.13 11.40
C PHE A 347 15.14 -27.77 10.87
N ALA A 348 14.60 -27.28 9.74
CA ALA A 348 13.40 -27.83 9.11
C ALA A 348 13.56 -29.29 8.63
N ASN A 349 14.74 -29.66 8.12
CA ASN A 349 15.05 -30.99 7.62
C ASN A 349 15.41 -31.98 8.74
N ASN A 350 16.24 -31.60 9.71
CA ASN A 350 16.84 -32.50 10.70
C ASN A 350 16.06 -32.54 12.03
N ASP A 351 15.50 -31.41 12.47
CA ASP A 351 14.60 -31.31 13.64
C ASP A 351 13.30 -30.56 13.33
N ASN A 352 12.57 -31.14 12.37
CA ASN A 352 11.23 -30.70 12.00
C ASN A 352 10.26 -30.59 13.21
N ALA A 353 10.48 -31.40 14.26
CA ALA A 353 9.65 -31.40 15.46
C ALA A 353 9.93 -30.16 16.35
N GLY A 354 11.20 -29.82 16.56
CA GLY A 354 11.60 -28.57 17.22
C GLY A 354 11.06 -27.33 16.50
N MET A 355 11.13 -27.31 15.17
CA MET A 355 10.57 -26.20 14.38
C MET A 355 9.05 -26.10 14.52
N ARG A 356 8.34 -27.24 14.57
CA ARG A 356 6.90 -27.28 14.86
C ARG A 356 6.57 -26.76 16.25
N ASP A 357 7.33 -27.14 17.28
CA ASP A 357 7.12 -26.65 18.66
C ASP A 357 7.37 -25.14 18.78
N LEU A 358 8.40 -24.61 18.12
CA LEU A 358 8.69 -23.17 18.08
C LEU A 358 7.51 -22.36 17.49
N LEU A 359 7.01 -22.77 16.32
CA LEU A 359 5.92 -22.05 15.63
C LEU A 359 4.58 -22.20 16.35
N GLU A 360 4.28 -23.39 16.87
CA GLU A 360 3.08 -23.67 17.67
C GLU A 360 3.12 -22.99 19.05
N GLY A 361 4.31 -22.76 19.61
CA GLY A 361 4.50 -21.95 20.80
C GLY A 361 4.15 -20.48 20.55
N SER A 362 4.60 -19.90 19.42
CA SER A 362 4.16 -18.56 19.02
C SER A 362 2.66 -18.47 18.83
N ARG A 363 2.04 -19.43 18.12
CA ARG A 363 0.57 -19.52 17.98
C ARG A 363 -0.19 -19.51 19.31
N LYS A 364 0.44 -19.93 20.41
CA LYS A 364 -0.11 -19.93 21.77
C LYS A 364 0.17 -18.65 22.58
N GLY A 365 0.75 -17.62 21.98
CA GLY A 365 1.10 -16.37 22.67
C GLY A 365 2.56 -16.24 23.10
N THR A 366 3.46 -17.14 22.66
CA THR A 366 4.86 -17.11 23.11
C THR A 366 5.69 -16.16 22.25
N THR A 367 6.25 -15.14 22.88
CA THR A 367 7.34 -14.34 22.32
C THR A 367 8.67 -15.03 22.65
N TRP A 368 9.62 -14.99 21.72
CA TRP A 368 10.92 -15.66 21.85
C TRP A 368 12.04 -14.63 21.94
N ARG A 369 12.81 -14.68 23.04
CA ARG A 369 14.04 -13.90 23.22
C ARG A 369 15.18 -14.54 22.43
N ARG A 370 16.28 -13.81 22.29
CA ARG A 370 17.51 -14.31 21.66
C ARG A 370 17.98 -15.63 22.29
N ASP A 371 18.01 -15.72 23.61
CA ASP A 371 18.43 -16.94 24.32
C ASP A 371 17.46 -18.11 24.06
N ASP A 372 16.15 -17.86 24.01
CA ASP A 372 15.17 -18.91 23.71
C ASP A 372 15.35 -19.44 22.27
N LEU A 373 15.78 -18.60 21.32
CA LEU A 373 16.08 -19.00 19.94
C LEU A 373 17.42 -19.73 19.83
N VAL A 374 18.45 -19.30 20.57
CA VAL A 374 19.75 -19.97 20.70
C VAL A 374 19.58 -21.40 21.22
N ASP A 375 18.75 -21.59 22.25
CA ASP A 375 18.48 -22.91 22.85
C ASP A 375 17.64 -23.83 21.94
N ARG A 376 16.86 -23.27 21.00
CA ARG A 376 15.85 -24.00 20.20
C ARG A 376 16.25 -24.26 18.76
N ILE A 377 17.11 -23.43 18.17
CA ILE A 377 17.48 -23.50 16.75
C ILE A 377 18.98 -23.87 16.66
N PRO A 378 19.33 -25.13 16.33
CA PRO A 378 20.71 -25.55 16.18
C PRO A 378 21.46 -24.68 15.17
N GLY A 379 22.62 -24.15 15.54
CA GLY A 379 23.43 -23.24 14.70
C GLY A 379 23.03 -21.77 14.75
N PHE A 380 21.94 -21.38 15.44
CA PHE A 380 21.54 -19.96 15.53
C PHE A 380 22.55 -19.10 16.28
N ALA A 381 23.23 -19.65 17.28
CA ALA A 381 24.30 -18.95 18.01
C ALA A 381 25.53 -18.63 17.14
N ASP A 382 25.77 -19.42 16.08
CA ASP A 382 26.92 -19.28 15.19
C ASP A 382 26.69 -18.23 14.07
N LEU A 383 25.45 -17.77 13.90
CA LEU A 383 25.07 -16.71 12.96
C LEU A 383 25.54 -15.33 13.45
N SER A 384 25.92 -14.45 12.51
CA SER A 384 26.16 -13.03 12.79
C SER A 384 24.91 -12.36 13.39
N ARG A 385 25.08 -11.22 14.06
CA ARG A 385 23.95 -10.48 14.64
C ARG A 385 22.88 -10.12 13.60
N GLY A 386 23.30 -9.68 12.41
CA GLY A 386 22.40 -9.41 11.30
C GLY A 386 21.72 -10.68 10.79
N GLN A 387 22.44 -11.79 10.70
CA GLN A 387 21.90 -13.09 10.31
C GLN A 387 20.90 -13.67 11.32
N GLN A 388 21.11 -13.48 12.63
CA GLN A 388 20.14 -13.87 13.67
C GLN A 388 18.83 -13.09 13.53
N ALA A 389 18.90 -11.76 13.33
CA ALA A 389 17.74 -10.93 13.06
C ALA A 389 17.06 -11.31 11.72
N ALA A 390 17.84 -11.67 10.70
CA ALA A 390 17.31 -12.17 9.42
C ALA A 390 16.61 -13.52 9.55
N ALA A 391 17.13 -14.44 10.38
CA ALA A 391 16.48 -15.71 10.67
C ALA A 391 15.10 -15.52 11.33
N VAL A 392 14.97 -14.54 12.24
CA VAL A 392 13.66 -14.14 12.80
C VAL A 392 12.74 -13.56 11.71
N GLY A 393 13.26 -12.79 10.76
CA GLY A 393 12.50 -12.30 9.60
C GLY A 393 11.98 -13.43 8.71
N VAL A 394 12.82 -14.43 8.42
CA VAL A 394 12.42 -15.64 7.69
C VAL A 394 11.36 -16.44 8.44
N LEU A 395 11.48 -16.61 9.76
CA LEU A 395 10.45 -17.27 10.57
C LEU A 395 9.11 -16.51 10.54
N ALA A 396 9.14 -15.17 10.56
CA ALA A 396 7.96 -14.33 10.40
C ALA A 396 7.34 -14.42 8.99
N ARG A 397 8.14 -14.64 7.94
CA ARG A 397 7.61 -14.99 6.61
C ARG A 397 7.00 -16.38 6.57
N LEU A 398 7.59 -17.38 7.23
CA LEU A 398 7.11 -18.75 7.21
C LEU A 398 5.79 -18.90 7.97
N SER A 399 5.62 -18.20 9.09
CA SER A 399 4.42 -18.27 9.93
C SER A 399 3.90 -16.88 10.30
N ASN A 400 2.67 -16.58 9.88
CA ASN A 400 1.95 -15.38 10.28
C ASN A 400 1.71 -15.35 11.80
N ASP A 401 1.51 -16.50 12.46
CA ASP A 401 1.34 -16.57 13.92
C ASP A 401 2.65 -16.21 14.64
N PHE A 402 3.82 -16.56 14.06
CA PHE A 402 5.12 -16.11 14.55
C PHE A 402 5.29 -14.60 14.33
N HIS A 403 4.92 -14.07 13.15
CA HIS A 403 4.94 -12.62 12.87
C HIS A 403 4.03 -11.84 13.83
N MET A 404 2.81 -12.30 14.12
CA MET A 404 1.92 -11.66 15.09
C MET A 404 2.53 -11.57 16.48
N ASN A 405 3.15 -12.66 16.97
CA ASN A 405 3.66 -12.72 18.34
C ASN A 405 5.05 -12.10 18.52
N GLN A 406 5.90 -12.15 17.49
CA GLN A 406 7.18 -11.45 17.48
C GLN A 406 7.07 -10.01 16.96
N GLY A 407 5.87 -9.52 16.64
CA GLY A 407 5.67 -8.22 16.01
C GLY A 407 5.22 -7.10 16.94
N VAL A 408 4.93 -5.95 16.31
CA VAL A 408 4.34 -4.78 16.97
C VAL A 408 3.07 -5.19 17.71
N GLY A 409 2.97 -4.79 18.99
CA GLY A 409 1.85 -5.13 19.86
C GLY A 409 2.08 -6.33 20.78
N ALA A 410 3.03 -7.23 20.45
CA ALA A 410 3.27 -8.45 21.21
C ALA A 410 4.70 -8.58 21.78
N SER A 411 5.75 -8.31 20.99
CA SER A 411 7.15 -8.36 21.42
C SER A 411 7.73 -6.94 21.59
N PRO A 412 8.55 -6.62 22.61
CA PRO A 412 9.06 -7.50 23.68
C PRO A 412 7.98 -7.98 24.67
N HIS A 413 6.94 -7.17 24.88
CA HIS A 413 5.71 -7.53 25.59
C HIS A 413 4.55 -6.65 25.07
N ALA A 414 3.32 -7.15 25.24
CA ALA A 414 2.11 -6.37 24.99
C ALA A 414 1.90 -5.28 26.04
N ARG A 415 1.35 -4.13 25.64
CA ARG A 415 1.05 -3.02 26.56
C ARG A 415 0.01 -3.42 27.59
N GLU A 416 0.11 -2.86 28.79
CA GLU A 416 -0.86 -3.13 29.85
C GLU A 416 -2.23 -2.51 29.58
N GLY A 417 -3.27 -3.28 29.94
CA GLY A 417 -4.66 -2.85 29.94
C GLY A 417 -5.33 -2.92 28.56
N ASP A 418 -6.16 -1.92 28.28
CA ASP A 418 -6.98 -1.83 27.07
C ASP A 418 -6.37 -0.92 25.98
N ARG A 419 -5.12 -0.50 26.17
CA ARG A 419 -4.42 0.46 25.31
C ARG A 419 -3.95 -0.18 24.01
N SER A 420 -4.17 0.51 22.90
CA SER A 420 -3.78 0.03 21.57
C SER A 420 -2.25 0.06 21.39
N ALA A 421 -1.69 -0.85 20.59
CA ALA A 421 -0.27 -0.86 20.23
C ALA A 421 0.15 0.39 19.42
N TYR A 422 -0.82 1.17 18.95
CA TYR A 422 -0.64 2.36 18.10
C TYR A 422 -1.05 3.67 18.78
N GLU A 423 -1.42 3.64 20.06
CA GLU A 423 -1.91 4.79 20.80
C GLU A 423 -0.79 5.52 21.54
N TRP A 424 -0.44 6.71 21.07
CA TRP A 424 0.47 7.61 21.78
C TRP A 424 -0.12 8.10 23.11
N ARG A 425 0.71 8.23 24.14
CA ARG A 425 0.31 8.83 25.43
C ARG A 425 0.04 10.33 25.31
N ASP A 426 -1.12 10.81 25.76
CA ASP A 426 -1.42 12.25 25.75
C ASP A 426 -0.53 13.09 26.69
N ASP A 427 0.08 12.48 27.70
CA ASP A 427 0.88 13.13 28.75
C ASP A 427 2.40 13.06 28.54
N ALA A 428 2.89 12.35 27.51
CA ALA A 428 4.31 12.25 27.21
C ALA A 428 4.82 13.49 26.43
N GLU A 429 5.89 14.10 26.93
CA GLU A 429 6.65 15.12 26.19
C GLU A 429 7.39 14.46 25.02
N ARG A 430 7.32 15.06 23.83
CA ARG A 430 7.93 14.56 22.59
C ARG A 430 8.60 15.66 21.82
N GLU A 431 9.70 15.33 21.15
CA GLU A 431 10.20 16.17 20.07
C GLU A 431 9.22 16.16 18.89
N ALA A 432 9.14 17.29 18.17
CA ALA A 432 8.25 17.40 17.03
C ALA A 432 8.75 16.50 15.89
N HIS A 433 8.01 15.44 15.57
CA HIS A 433 8.31 14.59 14.43
C HIS A 433 8.46 15.41 13.13
N ARG A 434 9.41 15.01 12.28
CA ARG A 434 9.56 15.57 10.92
C ARG A 434 8.19 15.50 10.25
N LYS A 435 7.81 16.54 9.51
CA LYS A 435 6.47 16.70 8.91
C LYS A 435 5.97 15.47 8.12
N ARG A 436 6.88 14.64 7.60
CA ARG A 436 6.59 13.38 6.91
C ARG A 436 6.23 12.21 7.83
N ASP A 437 6.85 12.15 9.01
CA ASP A 437 6.77 11.05 9.98
C ASP A 437 5.68 11.31 11.02
N ALA A 438 5.37 12.58 11.31
CA ALA A 438 4.21 12.95 12.12
C ALA A 438 2.93 12.21 11.70
N LEU A 439 2.70 12.09 10.38
CA LEU A 439 1.53 11.37 9.82
C LEU A 439 1.61 9.84 9.93
N ARG A 440 2.81 9.25 10.00
CA ARG A 440 3.02 7.81 10.25
C ARG A 440 2.72 7.48 11.70
N GLN A 441 3.18 8.36 12.58
CA GLN A 441 3.00 8.30 14.01
C GLN A 441 1.74 9.06 14.48
N THR A 442 0.70 9.23 13.65
CA THR A 442 -0.58 9.82 14.12
C THR A 442 -1.55 8.72 14.55
N ASN A 443 -2.17 8.86 15.73
CA ASN A 443 -3.27 8.01 16.18
C ASN A 443 -4.42 8.05 15.13
N PHE A 444 -4.80 6.89 14.62
CA PHE A 444 -5.72 6.78 13.48
C PHE A 444 -7.19 6.73 13.96
N SER A 445 -7.83 7.90 14.05
CA SER A 445 -9.18 8.12 14.62
C SER A 445 -10.38 7.48 13.88
N GLY A 446 -10.14 6.44 13.08
CA GLY A 446 -11.14 5.73 12.29
C GLY A 446 -11.36 4.28 12.73
N ASN A 447 -10.67 3.79 13.75
CA ASN A 447 -10.64 2.36 14.06
C ASN A 447 -10.60 2.01 15.56
N ASP A 448 -10.90 2.98 16.43
CA ASP A 448 -10.71 2.91 17.89
C ASP A 448 -11.65 1.92 18.61
N ASN A 449 -12.54 1.25 17.87
CA ASN A 449 -13.40 0.16 18.37
C ASN A 449 -12.76 -1.24 18.19
N GLU A 450 -11.71 -1.36 17.37
CA GLU A 450 -10.82 -2.53 17.38
C GLU A 450 -9.57 -2.16 18.17
N LYS A 451 -9.36 -2.81 19.31
CA LYS A 451 -8.12 -2.71 20.08
C LYS A 451 -7.01 -3.36 19.25
N TYR A 452 -6.28 -2.55 18.49
CA TYR A 452 -5.13 -3.00 17.69
C TYR A 452 -3.97 -3.36 18.62
N ASN A 453 -4.09 -4.54 19.23
CA ASN A 453 -3.07 -5.16 20.07
C ASN A 453 -2.07 -5.98 19.25
N ASP A 454 -2.38 -6.22 17.97
CA ASP A 454 -1.58 -7.00 17.03
C ASP A 454 -0.99 -6.12 15.92
N SER A 455 0.08 -6.59 15.28
CA SER A 455 0.66 -5.91 14.12
C SER A 455 -0.36 -5.77 12.99
N ARG A 456 -0.62 -4.53 12.58
CA ARG A 456 -1.44 -4.19 11.41
C ARG A 456 -0.98 -4.89 10.13
N ALA A 457 0.33 -5.10 9.96
CA ALA A 457 0.87 -5.71 8.76
C ALA A 457 0.62 -7.23 8.74
N ALA A 458 0.79 -7.89 9.89
CA ALA A 458 0.47 -9.30 10.08
C ALA A 458 -1.05 -9.54 9.95
N VAL A 459 -1.89 -8.76 10.62
CA VAL A 459 -3.37 -8.81 10.48
C VAL A 459 -3.80 -8.64 9.02
N ALA A 460 -3.20 -7.69 8.30
CA ALA A 460 -3.53 -7.46 6.90
C ALA A 460 -3.01 -8.53 5.93
N HIS A 461 -1.91 -9.22 6.27
CA HIS A 461 -1.47 -10.41 5.54
C HIS A 461 -2.40 -11.59 5.82
N ALA A 462 -2.78 -11.81 7.08
CA ALA A 462 -3.69 -12.86 7.52
C ALA A 462 -5.10 -12.79 6.91
N ASN A 463 -5.52 -11.59 6.49
CA ASN A 463 -6.76 -11.27 5.77
C ASN A 463 -6.60 -11.20 4.24
N GLY A 464 -5.37 -11.32 3.72
CA GLY A 464 -5.10 -11.39 2.29
C GLY A 464 -5.42 -12.75 1.68
N LYS A 465 -5.26 -12.86 0.36
CA LYS A 465 -5.37 -14.15 -0.34
C LYS A 465 -4.28 -15.10 0.18
N PRO A 466 -4.61 -16.30 0.69
CA PRO A 466 -3.62 -17.21 1.23
C PRO A 466 -2.74 -17.77 0.11
N PHE A 467 -1.49 -18.15 0.45
CA PHE A 467 -0.57 -18.76 -0.51
C PHE A 467 -1.11 -20.08 -1.10
N SER A 468 -2.04 -20.74 -0.39
CA SER A 468 -2.73 -21.95 -0.85
C SER A 468 -3.65 -21.78 -2.05
N GLU A 469 -4.00 -20.56 -2.41
CA GLU A 469 -4.82 -20.24 -3.57
C GLU A 469 -4.02 -19.52 -4.66
N VAL A 470 -2.69 -19.41 -4.51
CA VAL A 470 -1.81 -18.76 -5.48
C VAL A 470 -1.39 -19.78 -6.54
N ASP A 471 -1.70 -19.49 -7.80
CA ASP A 471 -1.26 -20.25 -8.97
C ASP A 471 0.17 -19.85 -9.38
N GLY A 472 0.97 -20.82 -9.84
CA GLY A 472 2.32 -20.59 -10.34
C GLY A 472 2.34 -19.73 -11.61
N SER A 473 3.17 -18.70 -11.64
CA SER A 473 3.45 -17.94 -12.86
C SER A 473 4.81 -17.24 -12.81
N ASN A 474 5.58 -17.36 -13.89
CA ASN A 474 6.77 -16.56 -14.16
C ASN A 474 6.56 -15.56 -15.30
N SER A 475 5.32 -15.08 -15.50
CA SER A 475 5.08 -14.00 -16.45
C SER A 475 5.68 -12.67 -15.95
N ALA A 476 5.95 -11.75 -16.86
CA ALA A 476 6.45 -10.40 -16.52
C ALA A 476 5.49 -9.59 -15.62
N SER A 477 4.24 -10.02 -15.46
CA SER A 477 3.24 -9.41 -14.56
C SER A 477 2.92 -10.26 -13.32
N ALA A 478 3.62 -11.38 -13.12
CA ALA A 478 3.44 -12.21 -11.94
C ALA A 478 3.81 -11.43 -10.67
N SER A 479 3.08 -11.66 -9.59
CA SER A 479 3.47 -11.21 -8.26
C SER A 479 4.60 -12.09 -7.69
N PRO A 480 5.36 -11.63 -6.69
CA PRO A 480 6.43 -12.44 -6.09
C PRO A 480 5.94 -13.79 -5.55
N ALA A 481 4.73 -13.84 -4.98
CA ALA A 481 4.12 -15.09 -4.54
C ALA A 481 3.84 -16.07 -5.70
N GLN A 482 3.39 -15.59 -6.86
CA GLN A 482 3.18 -16.43 -8.04
C GLN A 482 4.50 -16.97 -8.61
N ARG A 483 5.58 -16.17 -8.55
CA ARG A 483 6.93 -16.62 -8.92
C ARG A 483 7.49 -17.63 -7.92
N THR A 484 7.27 -17.45 -6.62
CA THR A 484 7.65 -18.43 -5.60
C THR A 484 6.87 -19.73 -5.74
N ARG A 485 5.58 -19.66 -6.07
CA ARG A 485 4.79 -20.85 -6.39
C ARG A 485 5.35 -21.57 -7.63
N HIS A 486 5.64 -20.83 -8.71
CA HIS A 486 6.27 -21.36 -9.91
C HIS A 486 7.65 -21.98 -9.65
N HIS A 487 8.46 -21.41 -8.75
CA HIS A 487 9.73 -22.03 -8.31
C HIS A 487 9.49 -23.41 -7.70
N LEU A 488 8.50 -23.55 -6.81
CA LEU A 488 8.14 -24.86 -6.24
C LEU A 488 7.63 -25.84 -7.32
N ASP A 489 6.78 -25.37 -8.24
CA ASP A 489 6.22 -26.19 -9.33
C ASP A 489 7.33 -26.70 -10.28
N GLU A 490 8.28 -25.85 -10.69
CA GLU A 490 9.39 -26.21 -11.59
C GLU A 490 10.48 -27.06 -10.90
N MET A 491 10.90 -26.69 -9.69
CA MET A 491 12.03 -27.33 -9.00
C MET A 491 11.67 -28.68 -8.37
N TYR A 492 10.43 -28.85 -7.92
CA TYR A 492 9.99 -30.05 -7.20
C TYR A 492 8.80 -30.78 -7.84
N GLY A 493 8.15 -30.18 -8.85
CA GLY A 493 6.96 -30.70 -9.51
C GLY A 493 5.67 -30.28 -8.81
N GLU A 494 4.65 -29.93 -9.61
CA GLU A 494 3.32 -29.46 -9.15
C GLU A 494 2.74 -30.28 -7.98
N SER A 495 2.81 -31.62 -8.04
CA SER A 495 2.28 -32.50 -6.99
C SER A 495 3.00 -32.36 -5.64
N VAL A 496 4.28 -31.97 -5.62
CA VAL A 496 5.02 -31.67 -4.39
C VAL A 496 4.69 -30.26 -3.93
N ALA A 497 4.63 -29.29 -4.85
CA ALA A 497 4.23 -27.92 -4.54
C ALA A 497 2.82 -27.88 -3.89
N ASP A 498 1.82 -28.53 -4.49
CA ASP A 498 0.47 -28.68 -3.91
C ASP A 498 0.50 -29.30 -2.52
N SER A 499 1.34 -30.32 -2.30
CA SER A 499 1.44 -31.01 -1.01
C SER A 499 2.05 -30.12 0.08
N VAL A 500 3.11 -29.39 -0.24
CA VAL A 500 3.73 -28.38 0.65
C VAL A 500 2.70 -27.32 1.01
N VAL A 501 2.13 -26.69 -0.02
CA VAL A 501 1.22 -25.56 0.07
C VAL A 501 -0.06 -25.90 0.84
N ALA A 502 -0.63 -27.08 0.65
CA ALA A 502 -1.78 -27.56 1.42
C ALA A 502 -1.43 -27.86 2.89
N ALA A 503 -0.26 -28.43 3.15
CA ALA A 503 0.18 -28.82 4.50
C ALA A 503 0.64 -27.65 5.37
N THR A 504 1.01 -26.51 4.78
CA THR A 504 1.43 -25.30 5.50
C THR A 504 0.42 -24.15 5.37
N ASN A 505 -0.82 -24.44 4.96
CA ASN A 505 -1.86 -23.44 4.78
C ASN A 505 -2.23 -22.72 6.10
N ASP A 506 -2.22 -23.43 7.23
CA ASP A 506 -2.55 -22.85 8.54
C ASP A 506 -1.48 -21.88 9.05
N MET A 507 -0.22 -22.02 8.62
CA MET A 507 0.87 -21.09 8.89
C MET A 507 0.71 -19.75 8.15
N LYS A 508 -0.08 -19.70 7.07
CA LYS A 508 -0.28 -18.53 6.20
C LYS A 508 1.03 -17.83 5.77
N PRO A 509 1.97 -18.52 5.11
CA PRO A 509 3.28 -17.94 4.76
C PRO A 509 3.15 -16.68 3.87
N ASN A 510 4.08 -15.74 4.06
CA ASN A 510 4.10 -14.44 3.39
C ASN A 510 5.20 -14.37 2.31
N PHE A 511 4.83 -14.72 1.07
CA PHE A 511 5.64 -14.53 -0.13
C PHE A 511 5.28 -13.26 -0.91
N SER A 512 4.73 -12.25 -0.25
CA SER A 512 4.48 -10.95 -0.89
C SER A 512 5.78 -10.15 -1.06
N GLY A 513 5.75 -9.19 -1.99
CA GLY A 513 6.83 -8.21 -2.23
C GLY A 513 7.05 -7.18 -1.11
N ARG A 514 6.40 -7.33 0.05
CA ARG A 514 6.58 -6.46 1.22
C ARG A 514 7.97 -6.69 1.81
N ASN A 515 8.63 -5.62 2.27
CA ASN A 515 9.87 -5.70 3.02
C ASN A 515 9.57 -6.11 4.48
N PHE A 516 10.29 -7.07 5.05
CA PHE A 516 10.36 -7.24 6.50
C PHE A 516 11.58 -6.51 7.08
N ALA A 517 11.45 -6.11 8.33
CA ALA A 517 12.54 -5.66 9.17
C ALA A 517 12.43 -6.35 10.54
N VAL A 518 13.57 -6.48 11.23
CA VAL A 518 13.64 -7.02 12.60
C VAL A 518 14.55 -6.14 13.43
N MET A 519 14.01 -5.59 14.51
CA MET A 519 14.75 -4.79 15.49
C MET A 519 15.16 -5.70 16.66
N GLU A 520 16.45 -5.74 16.97
CA GLU A 520 16.96 -6.31 18.21
C GLU A 520 16.84 -5.24 19.30
N VAL A 521 16.23 -5.62 20.43
CA VAL A 521 15.87 -4.71 21.52
C VAL A 521 16.37 -5.30 22.84
N TYR A 522 17.23 -4.56 23.53
CA TYR A 522 17.75 -4.92 24.83
C TYR A 522 16.91 -4.33 25.95
N ASP A 523 16.60 -5.15 26.96
CA ASP A 523 15.95 -4.72 28.19
C ASP A 523 16.98 -4.51 29.31
N PRO A 524 17.28 -3.26 29.71
CA PRO A 524 18.24 -3.00 30.77
C PRO A 524 17.81 -3.49 32.15
N GLU A 525 16.52 -3.74 32.41
CA GLU A 525 16.03 -4.23 33.70
C GLU A 525 16.21 -5.74 33.84
N THR A 526 15.74 -6.50 32.84
CA THR A 526 15.79 -7.97 32.85
C THR A 526 17.11 -8.54 32.31
N LYS A 527 17.92 -7.71 31.64
CA LYS A 527 19.16 -8.08 30.94
C LYS A 527 18.93 -9.02 29.75
N GLN A 528 17.71 -9.04 29.19
CA GLN A 528 17.31 -9.92 28.10
C GLN A 528 17.27 -9.19 26.76
N THR A 529 17.57 -9.92 25.69
CA THR A 529 17.48 -9.43 24.31
C THR A 529 16.26 -10.02 23.62
N HIS A 530 15.43 -9.15 23.07
CA HIS A 530 14.21 -9.49 22.33
C HIS A 530 14.38 -9.13 20.85
N TYR A 531 13.56 -9.75 19.99
CA TYR A 531 13.42 -9.35 18.60
C TYR A 531 11.99 -8.87 18.34
N VAL A 532 11.84 -7.76 17.62
CA VAL A 532 10.56 -7.29 17.11
C VAL A 532 10.59 -7.29 15.59
N ALA A 533 9.77 -8.12 14.96
CA ALA A 533 9.73 -8.36 13.53
C ALA A 533 8.45 -7.77 12.91
N ASP A 534 8.58 -6.97 11.85
CA ASP A 534 7.41 -6.50 11.13
C ASP A 534 7.64 -6.26 9.63
N SER A 535 6.56 -6.18 8.86
CA SER A 535 6.58 -6.00 7.41
C SER A 535 5.93 -4.68 6.98
N SER A 536 6.38 -4.12 5.85
CA SER A 536 5.73 -2.98 5.21
C SER A 536 4.27 -3.30 4.87
N TYR A 537 3.37 -2.35 5.08
CA TYR A 537 1.94 -2.54 4.92
C TYR A 537 1.27 -1.38 4.18
N SER A 538 0.45 -1.70 3.18
CA SER A 538 -0.44 -0.79 2.49
C SER A 538 -1.91 -1.07 2.84
N HIS A 539 -2.49 -0.24 3.72
CA HIS A 539 -3.96 -0.12 3.79
C HIS A 539 -4.47 0.95 2.81
N ALA A 540 -5.78 0.94 2.56
CA ALA A 540 -6.52 2.09 2.02
C ALA A 540 -6.69 3.22 3.07
N GLY A 541 -5.66 3.49 3.87
CA GLY A 541 -5.52 4.68 4.70
C GLY A 541 -4.61 5.71 4.04
N PRO A 542 -4.49 6.94 4.55
CA PRO A 542 -3.73 8.03 3.93
C PRO A 542 -2.31 7.71 3.46
N ARG A 543 -1.59 6.73 4.04
CA ARG A 543 -0.28 6.25 3.54
C ARG A 543 -0.05 4.75 3.82
N PRO A 544 0.72 4.04 2.98
CA PRO A 544 1.37 2.80 3.36
C PRO A 544 2.53 3.08 4.32
N ASP A 545 2.69 2.23 5.33
CA ASP A 545 3.81 2.25 6.26
C ASP A 545 4.88 1.26 5.83
N HIS A 546 6.14 1.67 5.97
CA HIS A 546 7.29 0.78 5.82
C HIS A 546 7.58 0.12 7.17
N SER A 547 8.21 -1.05 7.15
CA SER A 547 8.53 -1.83 8.35
C SER A 547 9.34 -1.06 9.41
N GLU A 548 10.31 -0.23 8.99
CA GLU A 548 11.28 0.41 9.88
C GLU A 548 10.62 1.51 10.75
N PRO A 549 9.81 2.44 10.20
CA PRO A 549 8.99 3.36 11.01
C PRO A 549 7.94 2.68 11.90
N HIS A 550 7.46 1.51 11.50
CA HIS A 550 6.45 0.75 12.26
C HIS A 550 7.05 0.14 13.52
N LEU A 551 8.27 -0.41 13.41
CA LEU A 551 9.07 -0.93 14.53
C LEU A 551 9.55 0.18 15.47
N GLY A 552 10.16 1.25 14.94
CA GLY A 552 10.70 2.33 15.77
C GLY A 552 9.61 3.02 16.60
N GLY A 553 8.50 3.40 15.98
CA GLY A 553 7.36 4.01 16.69
C GLY A 553 6.75 3.10 17.76
N TRP A 554 6.83 1.77 17.60
CA TRP A 554 6.37 0.82 18.63
C TRP A 554 7.28 0.82 19.86
N ILE A 555 8.61 0.82 19.68
CA ILE A 555 9.55 0.91 20.80
C ILE A 555 9.47 2.29 21.48
N GLU A 556 9.31 3.37 20.71
CA GLU A 556 9.03 4.71 21.23
C GLU A 556 7.80 4.69 22.17
N ARG A 557 6.66 4.11 21.73
CA ARG A 557 5.44 3.98 22.57
C ARG A 557 5.61 3.11 23.81
N LEU A 558 6.41 2.04 23.74
CA LEU A 558 6.74 1.23 24.92
C LEU A 558 7.65 1.98 25.91
N ASN A 559 8.57 2.81 25.40
CA ASN A 559 9.48 3.59 26.23
C ASN A 559 8.76 4.75 26.94
N GLU A 560 7.73 5.34 26.34
CA GLU A 560 6.84 6.29 27.03
C GLU A 560 6.08 5.65 28.20
N ASP A 561 5.63 4.40 28.04
CA ASP A 561 4.99 3.66 29.12
C ASP A 561 5.96 3.36 30.26
N ARG A 562 7.16 2.86 29.94
CA ARG A 562 8.24 2.64 30.91
C ARG A 562 8.63 3.93 31.64
N ALA A 563 8.80 5.05 30.93
CA ALA A 563 9.13 6.33 31.54
C ALA A 563 8.06 6.79 32.55
N ALA A 564 6.77 6.61 32.22
CA ALA A 564 5.67 6.92 33.13
C ALA A 564 5.59 5.98 34.35
N GLU A 565 6.12 4.76 34.24
CA GLU A 565 6.28 3.80 35.35
C GLU A 565 7.57 4.03 36.17
N GLY A 566 8.46 4.95 35.75
CA GLY A 566 9.77 5.17 36.36
C GLY A 566 10.78 4.06 36.05
N ARG A 567 10.63 3.40 34.90
CA ARG A 567 11.41 2.25 34.43
C ARG A 567 12.39 2.65 33.33
N GLU A 568 13.48 1.90 33.23
CA GLU A 568 14.53 2.15 32.24
C GLU A 568 14.02 1.82 30.82
N PRO A 569 14.25 2.68 29.80
CA PRO A 569 13.76 2.44 28.45
C PRO A 569 14.41 1.20 27.82
N PHE A 570 13.66 0.52 26.95
CA PHE A 570 14.25 -0.43 26.02
C PHE A 570 15.26 0.27 25.09
N ALA A 571 16.39 -0.38 24.84
CA ALA A 571 17.40 0.08 23.90
C ALA A 571 17.28 -0.71 22.58
N PRO A 572 16.88 -0.08 21.46
CA PRO A 572 17.17 -0.60 20.12
C PRO A 572 18.68 -0.73 19.95
N VAL A 573 19.16 -1.93 19.61
CA VAL A 573 20.60 -2.23 19.56
C VAL A 573 21.06 -2.78 18.21
N HIS A 574 20.13 -3.22 17.35
CA HIS A 574 20.40 -3.58 15.95
C HIS A 574 19.12 -3.51 15.12
N LEU A 575 19.24 -3.19 13.82
CA LEU A 575 18.12 -3.28 12.87
C LEU A 575 18.52 -4.07 11.62
N TYR A 576 17.80 -5.16 11.35
CA TYR A 576 17.84 -5.86 10.07
C TYR A 576 16.69 -5.40 9.15
N THR A 577 16.94 -5.26 7.85
CA THR A 577 15.93 -5.04 6.81
C THR A 577 16.17 -5.96 5.61
N GLU A 578 15.15 -6.61 5.05
CA GLU A 578 15.36 -7.52 3.92
C GLU A 578 15.82 -6.81 2.63
N ARG A 579 15.34 -5.59 2.43
CA ARG A 579 15.81 -4.66 1.40
C ARG A 579 16.56 -3.51 2.04
N GLU A 580 17.56 -2.99 1.34
CA GLU A 580 18.30 -1.78 1.73
C GLU A 580 17.34 -0.63 2.13
N PRO A 581 17.58 0.05 3.26
CA PRO A 581 16.76 1.19 3.69
C PRO A 581 16.64 2.25 2.58
N CYS A 582 15.41 2.49 2.13
CA CYS A 582 15.17 3.37 0.99
C CYS A 582 15.38 4.86 1.34
N GLY A 583 15.90 5.61 0.37
CA GLY A 583 16.22 7.05 0.46
C GLY A 583 15.03 7.99 0.31
N HIS A 584 15.22 9.19 -0.23
CA HIS A 584 14.19 10.23 -0.17
C HIS A 584 13.28 10.25 -1.41
N PRO A 585 11.93 10.34 -1.28
CA PRO A 585 10.99 10.32 -2.41
C PRO A 585 11.16 11.45 -3.44
N SER A 586 11.81 12.56 -3.09
CA SER A 586 12.10 13.64 -4.05
C SER A 586 13.29 13.33 -4.97
N GLU A 587 14.14 12.39 -4.57
CA GLU A 587 15.29 11.93 -5.34
C GLU A 587 14.91 10.66 -6.11
N SER A 588 14.26 9.72 -5.41
CA SER A 588 13.99 8.37 -5.89
C SER A 588 12.53 8.00 -5.80
N LYS A 589 11.95 7.72 -6.97
CA LYS A 589 10.56 7.31 -7.15
C LYS A 589 10.24 6.02 -6.37
N GLY A 590 9.25 6.08 -5.49
CA GLY A 590 8.85 4.95 -4.63
C GLY A 590 9.78 4.69 -3.44
N HIS A 591 10.60 5.66 -3.02
CA HIS A 591 11.28 5.63 -1.72
C HIS A 591 10.45 6.35 -0.64
N ALA A 592 10.68 5.99 0.62
CA ALA A 592 9.88 6.43 1.76
C ALA A 592 10.71 7.14 2.85
N ASP A 593 12.01 7.34 2.64
CA ASP A 593 12.98 7.90 3.59
C ASP A 593 13.09 7.08 4.87
N CYS A 594 13.29 5.77 4.70
CA CYS A 594 13.59 4.87 5.82
C CYS A 594 14.97 5.19 6.39
N GLY A 595 15.99 5.41 5.54
CA GLY A 595 17.32 5.83 6.00
C GLY A 595 17.28 7.14 6.80
N GLY A 596 16.53 8.14 6.33
CA GLY A 596 16.33 9.39 7.08
C GLY A 596 15.49 9.23 8.34
N TYR A 597 14.55 8.28 8.41
CA TYR A 597 13.83 7.96 9.66
C TYR A 597 14.78 7.31 10.68
N ILE A 598 15.52 6.28 10.29
CA ILE A 598 16.50 5.59 11.14
C ILE A 598 17.51 6.60 11.71
N ARG A 599 18.06 7.49 10.85
CA ARG A 599 18.99 8.53 11.29
C ARG A 599 18.38 9.58 12.24
N ALA A 600 17.06 9.81 12.16
CA ALA A 600 16.39 10.84 12.96
C ALA A 600 15.83 10.34 14.30
N TYR A 601 15.54 9.04 14.43
CA TYR A 601 14.78 8.50 15.56
C TYR A 601 15.39 7.28 16.26
N LEU A 602 16.30 6.55 15.60
CA LEU A 602 16.96 5.39 16.19
C LEU A 602 18.39 5.75 16.65
N PRO A 603 18.94 5.05 17.68
CA PRO A 603 20.23 5.38 18.27
C PRO A 603 21.37 5.45 17.24
N GLU A 604 22.35 6.32 17.50
CA GLU A 604 23.42 6.61 16.53
C GLU A 604 24.41 5.45 16.36
N ASP A 605 24.62 4.72 17.45
CA ASP A 605 25.46 3.53 17.60
C ASP A 605 24.76 2.23 17.18
N MET A 606 23.46 2.27 16.91
CA MET A 606 22.70 1.09 16.48
C MET A 606 23.14 0.65 15.07
N GLY A 607 23.72 -0.55 14.99
CA GLY A 607 24.07 -1.18 13.72
C GLY A 607 22.86 -1.46 12.83
N VAL A 608 23.03 -1.31 11.52
CA VAL A 608 21.99 -1.59 10.52
C VAL A 608 22.51 -2.57 9.48
N THR A 609 21.77 -3.65 9.26
CA THR A 609 22.10 -4.68 8.27
C THR A 609 20.98 -4.85 7.26
N TYR A 610 21.30 -5.11 6.00
CA TYR A 610 20.31 -5.49 5.01
C TYR A 610 20.71 -6.70 4.17
N ALA A 611 19.75 -7.39 3.57
CA ALA A 611 20.02 -8.57 2.75
C ALA A 611 20.16 -8.26 1.24
N THR A 612 19.13 -7.67 0.63
CA THR A 612 19.05 -7.39 -0.81
C THR A 612 19.12 -5.89 -1.06
N ALA A 613 19.83 -5.44 -2.09
CA ALA A 613 19.95 -4.00 -2.33
C ALA A 613 18.66 -3.41 -2.91
N TYR A 614 18.50 -2.09 -2.74
CA TYR A 614 17.36 -1.37 -3.28
C TYR A 614 17.77 0.07 -3.60
N ARG A 615 18.34 0.24 -4.80
CA ARG A 615 18.99 1.49 -5.22
C ARG A 615 18.36 2.06 -6.48
N LYS A 616 18.28 3.39 -6.51
CA LYS A 616 17.71 4.17 -7.63
C LYS A 616 18.51 5.45 -7.90
N GLY A 617 19.73 5.54 -7.39
CA GLY A 617 20.66 6.64 -7.66
C GLY A 617 21.27 6.57 -9.05
N GLU A 618 22.39 7.24 -9.24
CA GLU A 618 23.07 7.34 -10.54
C GLU A 618 23.75 6.02 -10.94
N GLN A 619 23.63 5.67 -12.22
CA GLN A 619 24.40 4.58 -12.84
C GLN A 619 25.79 5.12 -13.19
N VAL A 620 26.79 4.81 -12.36
CA VAL A 620 28.16 5.33 -12.50
C VAL A 620 29.09 4.36 -13.23
N GLU A 621 28.82 3.06 -13.16
CA GLU A 621 29.51 2.01 -13.94
C GLU A 621 28.51 1.27 -14.84
N PRO A 622 28.94 0.63 -15.95
CA PRO A 622 28.04 -0.11 -16.83
C PRO A 622 27.30 -1.25 -16.11
N PHE A 623 26.00 -1.36 -16.35
CA PHE A 623 25.22 -2.51 -15.88
C PHE A 623 25.73 -3.82 -16.49
N SER A 624 25.89 -4.85 -15.65
CA SER A 624 26.18 -6.22 -16.04
C SER A 624 25.55 -7.18 -15.04
N ASP A 625 24.84 -8.20 -15.53
CA ASP A 625 24.27 -9.31 -14.77
C ASP A 625 24.36 -10.58 -15.63
N PRO A 626 24.79 -11.73 -15.08
CA PRO A 626 24.92 -12.96 -15.86
C PRO A 626 23.58 -13.67 -16.16
N ARG A 627 22.49 -13.30 -15.49
CA ARG A 627 21.20 -14.02 -15.55
C ARG A 627 20.42 -13.70 -16.83
N GLU A 628 19.92 -14.73 -17.51
CA GLU A 628 19.13 -14.56 -18.73
C GLU A 628 17.82 -13.79 -18.45
N GLY A 629 17.52 -12.80 -19.29
CA GLY A 629 16.33 -11.96 -19.15
C GLY A 629 16.46 -10.79 -18.17
N VAL A 630 17.54 -10.71 -17.39
CA VAL A 630 17.83 -9.57 -16.49
C VAL A 630 18.61 -8.50 -17.26
N ASN A 631 17.92 -7.43 -17.69
CA ASN A 631 18.46 -6.44 -18.62
C ASN A 631 18.74 -5.07 -17.96
N ASN A 632 18.44 -4.89 -16.67
CA ASN A 632 18.73 -3.66 -15.92
C ASN A 632 18.72 -3.91 -14.40
N VAL A 633 19.24 -2.94 -13.65
CA VAL A 633 19.38 -2.94 -12.18
C VAL A 633 18.07 -3.18 -11.43
N ALA A 634 16.95 -2.65 -11.93
CA ALA A 634 15.64 -2.84 -11.29
C ALA A 634 15.12 -4.28 -11.45
N GLN A 635 15.47 -4.95 -12.56
CA GLN A 635 15.21 -6.38 -12.73
C GLN A 635 16.16 -7.23 -11.89
N ALA A 636 17.43 -6.84 -11.77
CA ALA A 636 18.43 -7.57 -10.99
C ALA A 636 18.11 -7.55 -9.48
N THR A 637 17.86 -6.37 -8.92
CA THR A 637 17.46 -6.21 -7.50
C THR A 637 16.10 -6.83 -7.15
N GLU A 638 15.19 -6.98 -8.12
CA GLU A 638 13.96 -7.76 -7.94
C GLU A 638 14.20 -9.27 -8.06
N ALA A 639 15.14 -9.71 -8.91
CA ALA A 639 15.55 -11.11 -9.02
C ALA A 639 16.25 -11.59 -7.73
N ASP A 640 17.13 -10.78 -7.13
CA ASP A 640 17.79 -11.10 -5.85
C ASP A 640 16.78 -11.29 -4.72
N PHE A 641 15.77 -10.43 -4.66
CA PHE A 641 14.69 -10.54 -3.68
C PHE A 641 13.74 -11.71 -3.99
N GLN A 642 13.49 -12.01 -5.26
CA GLN A 642 12.72 -13.18 -5.65
C GLN A 642 13.45 -14.48 -5.26
N ASP A 643 14.76 -14.55 -5.46
CA ASP A 643 15.59 -15.68 -5.04
C ASP A 643 15.57 -15.84 -3.52
N HIS A 644 15.65 -14.75 -2.74
CA HIS A 644 15.41 -14.79 -1.29
C HIS A 644 14.07 -15.47 -0.94
N LEU A 645 12.96 -15.06 -1.57
CA LEU A 645 11.65 -15.70 -1.34
C LEU A 645 11.64 -17.18 -1.77
N ASN A 646 12.37 -17.54 -2.82
CA ASN A 646 12.49 -18.91 -3.30
C ASN A 646 13.23 -19.79 -2.26
N LYS A 647 14.36 -19.33 -1.70
CA LYS A 647 15.06 -20.03 -0.61
C LYS A 647 14.19 -20.17 0.64
N VAL A 648 13.37 -19.15 0.98
CA VAL A 648 12.38 -19.26 2.07
C VAL A 648 11.33 -20.34 1.76
N SER A 649 10.92 -20.50 0.50
CA SER A 649 10.01 -21.58 0.09
C SER A 649 10.66 -22.97 0.12
N ASP A 650 11.98 -23.07 -0.09
CA ASP A 650 12.73 -24.32 0.07
C ASP A 650 12.73 -24.78 1.53
N ILE A 651 12.84 -23.84 2.50
CA ILE A 651 12.67 -24.12 3.94
C ILE A 651 11.23 -24.57 4.25
N LEU A 652 10.22 -23.92 3.66
CA LEU A 652 8.82 -24.32 3.82
C LEU A 652 8.58 -25.76 3.29
N LYS A 653 9.21 -26.10 2.16
CA LYS A 653 9.19 -27.46 1.60
C LYS A 653 9.95 -28.46 2.47
N ALA A 654 11.04 -28.07 3.13
CA ALA A 654 11.70 -28.91 4.14
C ALA A 654 10.78 -29.14 5.35
N TYR A 655 10.11 -28.11 5.85
CA TYR A 655 9.16 -28.18 6.96
C TYR A 655 7.97 -29.12 6.67
N HIS A 656 7.51 -29.19 5.43
CA HIS A 656 6.46 -30.11 5.00
C HIS A 656 6.83 -31.60 5.15
N LEU A 657 8.12 -31.96 5.05
CA LEU A 657 8.54 -33.36 5.06
C LEU A 657 8.28 -34.03 6.42
N PRO A 658 8.04 -35.36 6.45
CA PRO A 658 7.89 -36.10 7.70
C PRO A 658 9.12 -35.95 8.59
N THR A 659 8.90 -35.74 9.89
CA THR A 659 9.98 -35.67 10.89
C THR A 659 10.94 -36.87 10.73
N PRO A 660 12.26 -36.63 10.59
CA PRO A 660 13.22 -37.71 10.54
C PRO A 660 13.10 -38.59 11.78
N LYS A 661 13.16 -39.91 11.58
CA LYS A 661 13.40 -40.79 12.72
C LYS A 661 14.89 -40.68 13.06
N PRO A 662 15.27 -40.48 14.34
CA PRO A 662 16.67 -40.53 14.71
C PRO A 662 17.28 -41.87 14.28
N PRO A 663 18.57 -41.90 13.87
CA PRO A 663 19.25 -43.14 13.52
C PRO A 663 19.19 -44.12 14.70
N ALA A 664 18.81 -45.36 14.38
CA ALA A 664 18.53 -46.43 15.35
C ALA A 664 19.80 -47.17 15.81
#